data_AF-A0A1B0DNK3-F1
#
_entry.id   AF-A0A1B0DNK3-F1
#
_cell.length_a   1.000
_cell.length_b   1.000
_cell.length_c   1.000
_cell.angle_alpha   90.00
_cell.angle_beta   90.00
_cell.angle_gamma   90.00
#
_symmetry.space_group_name_H-M   'P 1'
#
loop_
_entity.id
_entity.type
_entity.pdbx_description
1 polymer ?
#
loop_
_entity_poly.entity_id
_entity_poly.type
_entity_poly.pdbx_seq_one_letter_code
_entity_poly.pdbx_strand_id
1 'polypeptide(L)'
;MMHLSGLLAGVVQYHWPGDIEGTCEIIMSQDTDIDGFTEYARRRMGGCWSAEYKYFVEYYSRTQWTTDIMRQWLFQTCNEYGWYQTSGSNNQPFGSSFPVDFYYQWCTDIYDISFYSDSINHNINVTNLNHNGKNPNITNVYSTQGQLDPWRPMGVQEDVNYLAPTVIIPMASHCADFFPIDFYYQWCTDLYDESFYNDSINYNIYVTNLNQNGMNPIITNVYSTHGQLDPWRPMGVQENVNSFAPTAVIPMASHCADLYSISDDDSPEMLASKLRTTSLNKFVSIVWRTLVTEEWIEQKLDNFDDNNNATYQMRYLANAEFYQPGGPIFIYVGGEWSVSPGWITGGHTFDMARELNGYLFYTEHRFYGQSRPTPDLSFENLQYLHVNQALADLAHFIEVKKQEIPGASSSGVILVGASYSATMVTWFRQYYPHLINGAWSSSAPLLAKADFVEYFETVGESIRIVSGDECYNRLDGAFREAERMIEAGEFAALSELFNLCQPLTNNQLDIWNFFSSLSGLLAGVVQYHWPGDIEGTCEIIMSQDTDIDGFAEYARRRMGGCWSAEYEYFVEYYSRTQWTNNIMRQWLFQTCNEYGWYQTSGSNNFCSIHSSVTTLGSILGVGGGGSRCKSSKIFHGLDSTSQIPNVSNRKCKIL
;
A
#
# COMPACT_ATOMS: atom_id res chain seq x y z
N MET A 1 23.34 10.02 -22.73
CA MET A 1 24.53 9.12 -22.80
C MET A 1 25.22 9.20 -21.45
N MET A 2 25.09 8.18 -20.59
CA MET A 2 25.63 8.20 -19.23
C MET A 2 27.10 7.79 -19.22
N HIS A 3 27.97 8.62 -18.62
CA HIS A 3 29.31 8.16 -18.25
C HIS A 3 29.19 7.13 -17.12
N LEU A 4 30.18 6.24 -16.97
CA LEU A 4 30.14 5.16 -15.97
C LEU A 4 29.87 5.65 -14.54
N SER A 5 30.34 6.85 -14.18
CA SER A 5 30.04 7.52 -12.90
C SER A 5 28.58 7.98 -12.80
N GLY A 6 27.98 8.41 -13.91
CA GLY A 6 26.58 8.83 -14.01
C GLY A 6 25.57 7.68 -13.83
N LEU A 7 25.96 6.43 -14.13
CA LEU A 7 25.09 5.26 -13.88
C LEU A 7 24.86 5.08 -12.37
N LEU A 8 25.95 5.06 -11.59
CA LEU A 8 25.88 4.94 -10.13
C LEU A 8 25.30 6.20 -9.47
N ALA A 9 25.70 7.39 -9.95
CA ALA A 9 25.14 8.64 -9.45
C ALA A 9 23.64 8.76 -9.74
N GLY A 10 23.16 8.26 -10.89
CA GLY A 10 21.75 8.21 -11.25
C GLY A 10 20.95 7.28 -10.34
N VAL A 11 21.51 6.12 -9.96
CA VAL A 11 20.87 5.26 -8.94
C VAL A 11 20.69 6.04 -7.65
N VAL A 12 21.69 6.73 -7.13
CA VAL A 12 21.55 7.51 -5.89
C VAL A 12 20.66 8.75 -6.07
N GLN A 13 20.74 9.41 -7.21
CA GLN A 13 19.95 10.60 -7.49
C GLN A 13 18.46 10.29 -7.58
N TYR A 14 18.08 9.15 -8.13
CA TYR A 14 16.69 8.75 -8.33
C TYR A 14 16.35 7.46 -7.57
N HIS A 15 17.04 7.18 -6.46
CA HIS A 15 16.87 5.89 -5.77
C HIS A 15 15.47 5.76 -5.16
N TRP A 16 14.98 4.53 -5.15
CA TRP A 16 13.93 4.04 -4.26
C TRP A 16 14.50 3.16 -3.15
N PRO A 17 13.75 2.89 -2.06
CA PRO A 17 14.14 1.88 -1.09
C PRO A 17 14.41 0.54 -1.79
N GLY A 18 15.62 -0.02 -1.64
CA GLY A 18 16.03 -1.24 -2.31
C GLY A 18 16.81 -1.06 -3.61
N ASP A 19 16.80 0.11 -4.27
CA ASP A 19 17.56 0.31 -5.52
C ASP A 19 19.07 0.38 -5.26
N ILE A 20 19.47 0.99 -4.14
CA ILE A 20 20.88 1.06 -3.72
C ILE A 20 21.32 -0.34 -3.28
N GLU A 21 20.52 -1.03 -2.46
CA GLU A 21 20.77 -2.39 -2.00
C GLU A 21 20.87 -3.38 -3.16
N GLY A 22 19.94 -3.34 -4.12
CA GLY A 22 19.95 -4.19 -5.30
C GLY A 22 21.14 -3.90 -6.23
N THR A 23 21.51 -2.62 -6.39
CA THR A 23 22.74 -2.27 -7.12
C THR A 23 23.98 -2.83 -6.42
N CYS A 24 24.01 -2.75 -5.09
CA CYS A 24 25.07 -3.34 -4.28
C CYS A 24 25.10 -4.87 -4.44
N GLU A 25 23.96 -5.56 -4.41
CA GLU A 25 23.89 -7.02 -4.59
C GLU A 25 24.40 -7.45 -5.96
N ILE A 26 24.05 -6.74 -7.04
CA ILE A 26 24.55 -7.02 -8.38
C ILE A 26 26.08 -6.94 -8.42
N ILE A 27 26.65 -5.84 -7.91
CA ILE A 27 28.10 -5.62 -7.92
C ILE A 27 28.81 -6.66 -7.03
N MET A 28 28.20 -6.99 -5.89
CA MET A 28 28.76 -7.89 -4.89
C MET A 28 28.63 -9.37 -5.28
N SER A 29 27.72 -9.71 -6.19
CA SER A 29 27.47 -11.08 -6.67
C SER A 29 28.60 -11.66 -7.53
N GLN A 30 29.47 -10.82 -8.08
CA GLN A 30 30.55 -11.23 -8.98
C GLN A 30 31.88 -11.39 -8.25
N ASP A 31 32.78 -12.26 -8.68
CA ASP A 31 34.00 -12.61 -7.94
C ASP A 31 35.01 -11.46 -7.75
N THR A 32 35.00 -10.48 -8.67
CA THR A 32 35.90 -9.32 -8.61
C THR A 32 35.12 -8.00 -8.74
N ASP A 33 35.69 -6.91 -8.23
CA ASP A 33 35.07 -5.58 -8.28
C ASP A 33 34.85 -5.10 -9.73
N ILE A 34 35.78 -5.45 -10.64
CA ILE A 34 35.67 -5.09 -12.06
C ILE A 34 34.58 -5.90 -12.76
N ASP A 35 34.41 -7.18 -12.42
CA ASP A 35 33.35 -8.01 -12.98
C ASP A 35 31.98 -7.56 -12.47
N GLY A 36 31.88 -7.25 -11.17
CA GLY A 36 30.68 -6.68 -10.55
C GLY A 36 30.23 -5.38 -11.20
N PHE A 37 31.18 -4.45 -11.37
CA PHE A 37 30.89 -3.18 -12.03
C PHE A 37 30.57 -3.33 -13.52
N THR A 38 31.25 -4.27 -14.22
CA THR A 38 30.99 -4.57 -15.63
C THR A 38 29.60 -5.16 -15.83
N GLU A 39 29.19 -6.08 -14.94
CA GLU A 39 27.86 -6.69 -14.97
C GLU A 39 26.77 -5.65 -14.72
N TYR A 40 26.93 -4.81 -13.70
CA TYR A 40 26.04 -3.69 -13.45
C TYR A 40 25.93 -2.74 -14.66
N ALA A 41 27.07 -2.33 -15.24
CA ALA A 41 27.11 -1.43 -16.39
C ALA A 41 26.45 -2.04 -17.63
N ARG A 42 26.61 -3.34 -17.87
CA ARG A 42 25.93 -4.07 -18.96
C ARG A 42 24.42 -4.08 -18.77
N ARG A 43 23.95 -4.43 -17.58
CA ARG A 43 22.52 -4.46 -17.25
C ARG A 43 21.84 -3.11 -17.44
N ARG A 44 22.52 -2.02 -17.09
CA ARG A 44 21.95 -0.67 -17.22
C ARG A 44 22.06 -0.04 -18.61
N MET A 45 23.06 -0.40 -19.41
CA MET A 45 23.24 0.22 -20.73
C MET A 45 22.67 -0.60 -21.90
N GLY A 46 22.26 -1.85 -21.67
CA GLY A 46 21.45 -2.62 -22.63
C GLY A 46 22.14 -2.98 -23.95
N GLY A 47 23.46 -2.82 -24.08
CA GLY A 47 24.21 -3.13 -25.31
C GLY A 47 25.59 -2.49 -25.40
N CYS A 48 26.26 -2.64 -26.56
CA CYS A 48 27.55 -1.99 -26.83
C CYS A 48 27.37 -0.48 -27.04
N TRP A 49 28.18 0.32 -26.33
CA TRP A 49 28.23 1.77 -26.52
C TRP A 49 29.62 2.21 -27.01
N SER A 50 29.66 3.30 -27.77
CA SER A 50 30.93 3.90 -28.20
C SER A 50 31.47 4.83 -27.12
N ALA A 51 32.70 4.58 -26.66
CA ALA A 51 33.38 5.43 -25.70
C ALA A 51 34.28 6.50 -26.38
N GLU A 52 34.26 6.60 -27.72
CA GLU A 52 35.14 7.56 -28.40
C GLU A 52 34.60 8.99 -28.28
N TYR A 53 35.48 9.90 -27.83
CA TYR A 53 35.16 11.32 -27.64
C TYR A 53 34.55 12.00 -28.87
N LYS A 54 35.03 11.63 -30.08
CA LYS A 54 34.54 12.22 -31.34
C LYS A 54 33.05 12.01 -31.56
N TYR A 55 32.50 10.86 -31.15
CA TYR A 55 31.07 10.56 -31.32
C TYR A 55 30.22 11.38 -30.36
N PHE A 56 30.73 11.63 -29.15
CA PHE A 56 30.07 12.51 -28.18
C PHE A 56 29.95 13.93 -28.73
N VAL A 57 31.06 14.50 -29.20
CA VAL A 57 31.07 15.85 -29.80
C VAL A 57 30.15 15.89 -31.02
N GLU A 58 30.27 14.94 -31.95
CA GLU A 58 29.43 14.90 -33.16
C GLU A 58 27.94 14.83 -32.83
N TYR A 59 27.56 14.04 -31.82
CA TYR A 59 26.16 13.92 -31.39
C TYR A 59 25.62 15.24 -30.83
N TYR A 60 26.35 15.87 -29.90
CA TYR A 60 25.90 17.11 -29.26
C TYR A 60 26.12 18.38 -30.10
N SER A 61 26.95 18.33 -31.15
CA SER A 61 27.06 19.40 -32.13
C SER A 61 25.87 19.47 -33.09
N ARG A 62 25.00 18.45 -33.13
CA ARG A 62 23.78 18.46 -33.98
C ARG A 62 22.85 19.59 -33.55
N THR A 63 22.48 20.45 -34.49
CA THR A 63 21.59 21.60 -34.24
C THR A 63 20.13 21.32 -34.57
N GLN A 64 19.77 20.06 -34.84
CA GLN A 64 18.40 19.67 -35.13
C GLN A 64 17.57 19.71 -33.85
N TRP A 65 16.32 20.14 -33.97
CA TRP A 65 15.38 20.08 -32.86
C TRP A 65 14.98 18.63 -32.61
N THR A 66 15.32 18.11 -31.44
CA THR A 66 15.01 16.75 -31.00
C THR A 66 14.32 16.79 -29.64
N THR A 67 13.72 15.67 -29.24
CA THR A 67 13.20 15.48 -27.88
C THR A 67 14.30 15.31 -26.84
N ASP A 68 15.55 15.01 -27.26
CA ASP A 68 16.71 15.04 -26.37
C ASP A 68 17.04 16.47 -25.95
N ILE A 69 16.90 16.73 -24.64
CA ILE A 69 17.10 18.03 -23.98
C ILE A 69 18.56 18.26 -23.56
N MET A 70 19.40 17.23 -23.62
CA MET A 70 20.73 17.26 -23.00
C MET A 70 21.68 18.23 -23.68
N ARG A 71 21.47 18.53 -24.98
CA ARG A 71 22.23 19.57 -25.67
C ARG A 71 21.91 20.97 -25.14
N GLN A 72 20.65 21.27 -24.86
CA GLN A 72 20.21 22.56 -24.36
C GLN A 72 20.67 22.72 -22.91
N TRP A 73 20.53 21.65 -22.12
CA TRP A 73 21.06 21.59 -20.75
C TRP A 73 22.56 21.83 -20.70
N LEU A 74 23.34 21.12 -21.54
CA LEU A 74 24.79 21.30 -21.60
C LEU A 74 25.16 22.76 -21.96
N PHE A 75 24.47 23.36 -22.93
CA PHE A 75 24.69 24.77 -23.28
C PHE A 75 24.45 25.70 -22.07
N GLN A 76 23.38 25.47 -21.32
CA GLN A 76 23.06 26.27 -20.13
C GLN A 76 24.12 26.11 -19.02
N THR A 77 24.66 24.90 -18.84
CA THR A 77 25.78 24.68 -17.91
C THR A 77 27.09 25.34 -18.38
N CYS A 78 27.37 25.34 -19.68
CA CYS A 78 28.50 26.05 -20.30
C CYS A 78 28.37 27.57 -20.18
N ASN A 79 27.15 28.08 -20.36
CA ASN A 79 26.90 29.51 -20.43
C ASN A 79 26.68 30.15 -19.06
N GLU A 80 26.08 29.45 -18.08
CA GLU A 80 25.56 30.10 -16.87
C GLU A 80 25.92 29.41 -15.54
N TYR A 81 25.79 28.08 -15.46
CA TYR A 81 25.72 27.41 -14.15
C TYR A 81 26.97 26.67 -13.71
N GLY A 82 27.76 26.13 -14.65
CA GLY A 82 28.98 25.39 -14.32
C GLY A 82 28.76 24.12 -13.48
N TRP A 83 27.56 23.54 -13.53
CA TRP A 83 27.12 22.37 -12.76
C TRP A 83 27.72 21.05 -13.27
N TYR A 84 29.05 21.01 -13.40
CA TYR A 84 29.80 19.86 -13.89
C TYR A 84 30.05 18.83 -12.79
N GLN A 85 29.89 17.56 -13.11
CA GLN A 85 30.08 16.43 -12.19
C GLN A 85 31.54 15.97 -12.23
N THR A 86 32.43 16.69 -11.54
CA THR A 86 33.88 16.45 -11.64
C THR A 86 34.40 15.42 -10.64
N SER A 87 35.56 14.83 -10.92
CA SER A 87 36.26 13.86 -10.04
C SER A 87 37.39 14.47 -9.20
N GLY A 88 37.38 15.79 -8.98
CA GLY A 88 38.49 16.51 -8.35
C GLY A 88 38.69 16.25 -6.84
N SER A 89 37.78 15.54 -6.19
CA SER A 89 37.81 15.23 -4.75
C SER A 89 38.25 13.79 -4.49
N ASN A 90 39.01 13.56 -3.41
CA ASN A 90 39.35 12.21 -2.93
C ASN A 90 38.21 11.55 -2.12
N ASN A 91 37.15 12.29 -1.81
CA ASN A 91 36.00 11.80 -1.03
C ASN A 91 34.88 11.27 -1.93
N GLN A 92 35.23 10.55 -3.00
CA GLN A 92 34.31 9.91 -3.94
C GLN A 92 35.01 8.72 -4.64
N PRO A 93 34.27 7.70 -5.13
CA PRO A 93 34.86 6.43 -5.56
C PRO A 93 35.25 6.35 -7.05
N PHE A 94 35.03 7.39 -7.86
CA PHE A 94 35.15 7.38 -9.32
C PHE A 94 36.54 7.74 -9.86
N GLY A 95 37.58 7.72 -9.03
CA GLY A 95 38.95 8.05 -9.44
C GLY A 95 39.15 9.55 -9.71
N SER A 96 40.05 9.92 -10.61
CA SER A 96 40.43 11.32 -10.88
C SER A 96 40.51 11.66 -12.38
N SER A 97 39.87 10.85 -13.23
CA SER A 97 40.10 10.84 -14.68
C SER A 97 39.17 11.76 -15.49
N PHE A 98 38.29 12.52 -14.83
CA PHE A 98 37.40 13.49 -15.47
C PHE A 98 37.41 14.83 -14.67
N PRO A 99 38.46 15.65 -14.83
CA PRO A 99 38.58 16.95 -14.16
C PRO A 99 37.67 18.00 -14.80
N VAL A 100 37.54 19.18 -14.18
CA VAL A 100 36.72 20.28 -14.72
C VAL A 100 37.13 20.71 -16.13
N ASP A 101 38.43 20.67 -16.43
CA ASP A 101 38.98 21.04 -17.75
C ASP A 101 38.39 20.20 -18.90
N PHE A 102 38.01 18.95 -18.61
CA PHE A 102 37.34 18.10 -19.58
C PHE A 102 35.99 18.69 -20.03
N TYR A 103 35.22 19.26 -19.10
CA TYR A 103 33.93 19.88 -19.40
C TYR A 103 34.09 21.24 -20.10
N TYR A 104 35.13 22.01 -19.77
CA TYR A 104 35.46 23.22 -20.53
C TYR A 104 35.80 22.88 -22.00
N GLN A 105 36.54 21.80 -22.23
CA GLN A 105 36.85 21.33 -23.57
C GLN A 105 35.58 20.90 -24.33
N TRP A 106 34.61 20.24 -23.67
CA TRP A 106 33.32 19.93 -24.28
C TRP A 106 32.59 21.17 -24.79
N CYS A 107 32.49 22.20 -23.93
CA CYS A 107 31.82 23.44 -24.29
C CYS A 107 32.47 24.12 -25.49
N THR A 108 33.81 24.11 -25.52
CA THR A 108 34.62 24.63 -26.63
C THR A 108 34.36 23.84 -27.93
N ASP A 109 34.41 22.52 -27.87
CA ASP A 109 34.33 21.65 -29.05
C ASP A 109 32.90 21.55 -29.63
N ILE A 110 31.87 21.62 -28.76
CA ILE A 110 30.47 21.44 -29.16
C ILE A 110 29.83 22.73 -29.66
N TYR A 111 30.13 23.87 -29.02
CA TYR A 111 29.46 25.14 -29.29
C TYR A 111 30.35 26.15 -29.98
N ASP A 112 31.38 26.64 -29.31
CA ASP A 112 32.27 27.70 -29.84
C ASP A 112 33.54 27.85 -29.00
N ILE A 113 34.62 28.29 -29.65
CA ILE A 113 35.93 28.51 -29.01
C ILE A 113 35.92 29.59 -27.91
N SER A 114 34.88 30.44 -27.87
CA SER A 114 34.67 31.42 -26.81
C SER A 114 34.30 30.80 -25.45
N PHE A 115 33.91 29.53 -25.38
CA PHE A 115 33.63 28.81 -24.14
C PHE A 115 34.89 28.16 -23.51
N TYR A 116 35.93 28.95 -23.29
CA TYR A 116 37.12 28.54 -22.55
C TYR A 116 36.98 28.84 -21.04
N SER A 117 37.87 28.28 -20.21
CA SER A 117 37.78 28.27 -18.74
C SER A 117 37.46 29.62 -18.11
N ASP A 118 38.16 30.69 -18.49
CA ASP A 118 37.98 32.01 -17.86
C ASP A 118 36.63 32.64 -18.23
N SER A 119 36.17 32.41 -19.47
CA SER A 119 34.87 32.87 -19.95
C SER A 119 33.73 32.19 -19.19
N ILE A 120 33.80 30.87 -19.04
CA ILE A 120 32.81 30.07 -18.28
C ILE A 120 32.81 30.48 -16.80
N ASN A 121 33.99 30.59 -16.18
CA ASN A 121 34.11 31.01 -14.77
C ASN A 121 33.63 32.45 -14.56
N HIS A 122 33.84 33.35 -15.53
CA HIS A 122 33.29 34.70 -15.49
C HIS A 122 31.75 34.65 -15.47
N ASN A 123 31.14 33.89 -16.36
CA ASN A 123 29.67 33.79 -16.42
C ASN A 123 29.07 33.16 -15.17
N ILE A 124 29.68 32.09 -14.63
CA ILE A 124 29.27 31.49 -13.35
C ILE A 124 29.31 32.52 -12.22
N ASN A 125 30.35 33.35 -12.18
CA ASN A 125 30.47 34.41 -11.18
C ASN A 125 29.36 35.46 -11.36
N VAL A 126 29.08 35.88 -12.60
CA VAL A 126 27.97 36.80 -12.91
C VAL A 126 26.62 36.21 -12.46
N THR A 127 26.34 34.94 -12.76
CA THR A 127 25.12 34.25 -12.31
C THR A 127 24.99 34.26 -10.79
N ASN A 128 26.06 33.91 -10.06
CA ASN A 128 26.04 33.90 -8.60
C ASN A 128 25.88 35.30 -8.00
N LEU A 129 26.46 36.33 -8.61
CA LEU A 129 26.27 37.73 -8.21
C LEU A 129 24.83 38.21 -8.44
N ASN A 130 24.19 37.77 -9.54
CA ASN A 130 22.82 38.16 -9.87
C ASN A 130 21.77 37.47 -8.97
N HIS A 131 22.04 36.24 -8.54
CA HIS A 131 21.07 35.41 -7.80
C HIS A 131 21.45 35.18 -6.33
N ASN A 132 22.54 35.78 -5.86
CA ASN A 132 23.11 35.63 -4.51
C ASN A 132 23.47 34.17 -4.13
N GLY A 133 23.64 33.28 -5.10
CA GLY A 133 24.05 31.88 -4.90
C GLY A 133 23.22 31.16 -3.82
N LYS A 134 23.90 30.65 -2.78
CA LYS A 134 23.27 29.93 -1.65
C LYS A 134 22.60 30.84 -0.61
N ASN A 135 22.66 32.15 -0.76
CA ASN A 135 21.99 33.11 0.14
C ASN A 135 21.01 33.99 -0.65
N PRO A 136 20.01 33.38 -1.34
CA PRO A 136 19.07 34.12 -2.16
C PRO A 136 18.27 35.12 -1.31
N ASN A 137 18.01 36.32 -1.84
CA ASN A 137 17.16 37.30 -1.16
C ASN A 137 15.69 37.04 -1.50
N ILE A 138 15.08 36.07 -0.81
CA ILE A 138 13.74 35.54 -1.10
C ILE A 138 12.85 35.50 0.14
N THR A 139 11.54 35.56 -0.10
CA THR A 139 10.48 35.39 0.89
C THR A 139 9.37 34.52 0.30
N ASN A 140 8.66 33.76 1.14
CA ASN A 140 7.56 32.88 0.72
C ASN A 140 7.99 31.74 -0.21
N VAL A 141 9.17 31.17 0.05
CA VAL A 141 9.72 30.03 -0.68
C VAL A 141 10.06 28.95 0.33
N TYR A 142 9.36 27.82 0.26
CA TYR A 142 9.69 26.63 1.05
C TYR A 142 10.60 25.75 0.21
N SER A 143 11.83 25.50 0.67
CA SER A 143 12.80 24.68 -0.05
C SER A 143 12.90 23.30 0.59
N THR A 144 12.80 22.26 -0.22
CA THR A 144 13.07 20.87 0.17
C THR A 144 14.35 20.39 -0.49
N GLN A 145 15.09 19.54 0.21
CA GLN A 145 16.28 18.87 -0.32
C GLN A 145 16.27 17.41 0.16
N GLY A 146 16.51 16.46 -0.74
CA GLY A 146 16.70 15.07 -0.34
C GLY A 146 18.00 14.88 0.43
N GLN A 147 18.02 14.11 1.52
CA GLN A 147 19.25 13.83 2.27
C GLN A 147 20.30 13.09 1.43
N LEU A 148 19.85 12.24 0.52
CA LEU A 148 20.68 11.40 -0.35
C LEU A 148 20.84 11.99 -1.75
N ASP A 149 20.16 13.12 -2.05
CA ASP A 149 20.28 13.83 -3.32
C ASP A 149 21.72 14.34 -3.54
N PRO A 150 22.44 13.87 -4.57
CA PRO A 150 23.79 14.33 -4.88
C PRO A 150 23.85 15.79 -5.35
N TRP A 151 22.72 16.39 -5.75
CA TRP A 151 22.60 17.81 -6.07
C TRP A 151 22.35 18.68 -4.84
N ARG A 152 21.94 18.10 -3.71
CA ARG A 152 21.71 18.83 -2.46
C ARG A 152 22.82 19.84 -2.15
N PRO A 153 24.13 19.52 -2.23
CA PRO A 153 25.18 20.47 -1.92
C PRO A 153 25.17 21.76 -2.76
N MET A 154 24.43 21.82 -3.86
CA MET A 154 24.26 23.03 -4.69
C MET A 154 23.08 23.91 -4.24
N GLY A 155 22.16 23.37 -3.42
CA GLY A 155 21.01 24.09 -2.86
C GLY A 155 21.24 24.68 -1.46
N VAL A 156 20.23 25.41 -0.97
CA VAL A 156 20.15 25.90 0.42
C VAL A 156 20.02 24.71 1.36
N GLN A 157 20.76 24.73 2.48
CA GLN A 157 20.83 23.61 3.45
C GLN A 157 20.17 23.94 4.80
N GLU A 158 19.93 25.23 5.03
CA GLU A 158 19.39 25.79 6.25
C GLU A 158 18.41 26.90 5.87
N ASP A 159 17.53 27.28 6.79
CA ASP A 159 16.58 28.37 6.58
C ASP A 159 17.31 29.63 6.10
N VAL A 160 16.95 30.11 4.90
CA VAL A 160 17.51 31.34 4.33
C VAL A 160 17.09 32.53 5.20
N ASN A 161 15.84 32.52 5.65
CA ASN A 161 15.28 33.39 6.68
C ASN A 161 13.94 32.81 7.18
N TYR A 162 13.32 33.46 8.17
CA TYR A 162 12.06 32.99 8.76
C TYR A 162 10.86 32.90 7.78
N LEU A 163 10.93 33.56 6.62
CA LEU A 163 9.92 33.51 5.54
C LEU A 163 10.33 32.59 4.38
N ALA A 164 11.52 32.02 4.40
CA ALA A 164 12.04 31.11 3.39
C ALA A 164 12.73 29.90 4.04
N PRO A 165 11.95 29.05 4.74
CA PRO A 165 12.49 27.89 5.44
C PRO A 165 12.96 26.80 4.46
N THR A 166 13.94 26.02 4.90
CA THR A 166 14.53 24.92 4.13
C THR A 166 14.53 23.64 4.97
N VAL A 167 14.09 22.53 4.37
CA VAL A 167 14.04 21.22 5.02
C VAL A 167 14.85 20.20 4.24
N ILE A 168 15.75 19.51 4.95
CA ILE A 168 16.40 18.30 4.45
C ILE A 168 15.54 17.10 4.82
N ILE A 169 15.02 16.41 3.83
CA ILE A 169 14.15 15.24 3.98
C ILE A 169 15.04 14.00 4.18
N PRO A 170 15.00 13.35 5.36
CA PRO A 170 15.85 12.19 5.64
C PRO A 170 15.62 11.06 4.65
N MET A 171 16.71 10.39 4.24
CA MET A 171 16.72 9.26 3.31
C MET A 171 16.02 9.49 1.95
N ALA A 172 15.67 10.73 1.60
CA ALA A 172 15.06 11.05 0.32
C ALA A 172 16.12 11.35 -0.76
N SER A 173 15.84 10.88 -1.98
CA SER A 173 16.59 11.17 -3.20
C SER A 173 16.08 12.46 -3.87
N HIS A 174 16.53 12.75 -5.09
CA HIS A 174 16.13 13.94 -5.83
C HIS A 174 14.65 13.88 -6.21
N CYS A 175 13.87 14.90 -5.81
CA CYS A 175 12.43 15.03 -6.12
C CYS A 175 11.51 13.92 -5.57
N ALA A 176 11.92 13.21 -4.50
CA ALA A 176 11.12 12.15 -3.88
C ALA A 176 9.83 12.66 -3.18
N ASP A 177 9.62 13.97 -3.10
CA ASP A 177 8.57 14.67 -2.35
C ASP A 177 7.26 14.94 -3.12
N PHE A 178 6.99 14.24 -4.24
CA PHE A 178 5.98 14.65 -5.23
C PHE A 178 4.85 13.64 -5.66
N PHE A 179 4.43 12.61 -4.91
CA PHE A 179 3.51 11.55 -5.43
C PHE A 179 2.23 11.21 -4.62
N PRO A 180 1.04 10.96 -5.25
CA PRO A 180 -0.23 11.33 -4.59
C PRO A 180 -1.33 10.23 -4.48
N ILE A 181 -1.94 10.22 -3.30
CA ILE A 181 -3.22 9.64 -2.92
C ILE A 181 -4.46 10.10 -3.75
N ASP A 182 -4.29 11.10 -4.61
CA ASP A 182 -5.37 11.86 -5.26
C ASP A 182 -6.25 11.04 -6.21
N PHE A 183 -5.74 9.93 -6.76
CA PHE A 183 -6.54 9.02 -7.59
C PHE A 183 -7.73 8.42 -6.85
N TYR A 184 -7.52 7.95 -5.61
CA TYR A 184 -8.56 7.32 -4.81
C TYR A 184 -9.57 8.33 -4.27
N TYR A 185 -9.13 9.58 -4.05
CA TYR A 185 -10.05 10.67 -3.71
C TYR A 185 -10.98 11.00 -4.88
N GLN A 186 -10.44 11.03 -6.12
CA GLN A 186 -11.26 11.26 -7.30
C GLN A 186 -12.30 10.14 -7.51
N TRP A 187 -11.92 8.88 -7.25
CA TRP A 187 -12.87 7.76 -7.26
C TRP A 187 -14.06 7.97 -6.33
N CYS A 188 -13.82 8.38 -5.08
CA CYS A 188 -14.91 8.60 -4.14
C CYS A 188 -15.79 9.81 -4.51
N THR A 189 -15.19 10.87 -5.07
CA THR A 189 -15.93 12.04 -5.57
C THR A 189 -16.85 11.66 -6.73
N ASP A 190 -16.34 10.93 -7.72
CA ASP A 190 -17.09 10.59 -8.94
C ASP A 190 -18.24 9.60 -8.67
N LEU A 191 -18.05 8.68 -7.72
CA LEU A 191 -18.99 7.58 -7.44
C LEU A 191 -20.13 7.94 -6.49
N TYR A 192 -19.90 8.86 -5.56
CA TYR A 192 -20.84 9.17 -4.49
C TYR A 192 -21.37 10.60 -4.60
N ASP A 193 -20.53 11.63 -4.45
CA ASP A 193 -20.76 13.02 -4.88
C ASP A 193 -19.58 13.95 -4.48
N GLU A 194 -19.69 15.25 -4.78
CA GLU A 194 -18.71 16.31 -4.48
C GLU A 194 -18.34 16.49 -2.99
N SER A 195 -19.09 15.89 -2.06
CA SER A 195 -18.79 15.88 -0.63
C SER A 195 -17.65 14.95 -0.23
N PHE A 196 -17.24 14.01 -1.09
CA PHE A 196 -16.12 13.07 -0.87
C PHE A 196 -14.81 13.56 -1.48
N TYR A 197 -14.37 14.75 -1.10
CA TYR A 197 -13.07 15.33 -1.47
C TYR A 197 -12.00 15.08 -0.40
N ASN A 198 -10.72 15.34 -0.73
CA ASN A 198 -9.54 15.04 0.09
C ASN A 198 -9.70 15.39 1.60
N ASP A 199 -10.11 16.62 1.94
CA ASP A 199 -10.23 17.03 3.35
C ASP A 199 -11.38 16.32 4.08
N SER A 200 -12.48 16.01 3.37
CA SER A 200 -13.64 15.29 3.92
C SER A 200 -13.28 13.85 4.27
N ILE A 201 -12.61 13.15 3.35
CA ILE A 201 -12.14 11.77 3.55
C ILE A 201 -11.13 11.69 4.69
N ASN A 202 -10.16 12.61 4.73
CA ASN A 202 -9.19 12.68 5.83
C ASN A 202 -9.83 13.03 7.17
N TYR A 203 -10.83 13.91 7.18
CA TYR A 203 -11.58 14.22 8.39
C TYR A 203 -12.33 13.00 8.92
N ASN A 204 -13.00 12.24 8.06
CA ASN A 204 -13.70 11.02 8.46
C ASN A 204 -12.73 9.95 8.99
N ILE A 205 -11.59 9.74 8.33
CA ILE A 205 -10.53 8.83 8.81
C ILE A 205 -10.00 9.27 10.19
N TYR A 206 -9.77 10.57 10.37
CA TYR A 206 -9.35 11.13 11.66
C TYR A 206 -10.40 10.87 12.75
N VAL A 207 -11.68 11.12 12.45
CA VAL A 207 -12.79 10.88 13.38
C VAL A 207 -12.92 9.40 13.71
N THR A 208 -12.82 8.49 12.73
CA THR A 208 -12.82 7.04 12.94
C THR A 208 -11.69 6.63 13.89
N ASN A 209 -10.45 7.05 13.61
CA ASN A 209 -9.31 6.72 14.48
C ASN A 209 -9.44 7.32 15.88
N LEU A 210 -9.98 8.53 16.00
CA LEU A 210 -10.21 9.19 17.30
C LEU A 210 -11.27 8.45 18.11
N ASN A 211 -12.39 8.08 17.48
CA ASN A 211 -13.49 7.39 18.13
C ASN A 211 -13.12 5.94 18.51
N GLN A 212 -12.32 5.29 17.67
CA GLN A 212 -11.97 3.87 17.80
C GLN A 212 -10.64 3.61 18.51
N ASN A 213 -9.86 4.64 18.82
CA ASN A 213 -8.49 4.57 19.37
C ASN A 213 -7.44 3.91 18.44
N GLY A 214 -7.75 3.71 17.15
CA GLY A 214 -6.82 3.24 16.11
C GLY A 214 -5.92 2.06 16.53
N MET A 215 -4.60 2.22 16.39
CA MET A 215 -3.58 1.21 16.77
C MET A 215 -3.33 1.09 18.28
N ASN A 216 -4.02 1.87 19.11
CA ASN A 216 -3.90 1.82 20.57
C ASN A 216 -5.28 1.55 21.22
N PRO A 217 -5.96 0.45 20.87
CA PRO A 217 -7.30 0.17 21.35
C PRO A 217 -7.30 -0.06 22.88
N ILE A 218 -8.32 0.47 23.57
CA ILE A 218 -8.48 0.28 25.02
C ILE A 218 -9.36 -0.95 25.25
N ILE A 219 -8.72 -2.13 25.24
CA ILE A 219 -9.42 -3.43 25.23
C ILE A 219 -8.86 -4.44 26.25
N THR A 220 -9.69 -5.39 26.65
CA THR A 220 -9.36 -6.54 27.52
C THR A 220 -10.09 -7.79 27.04
N ASN A 221 -9.52 -8.98 27.25
CA ASN A 221 -10.05 -10.28 26.81
C ASN A 221 -10.28 -10.36 25.30
N VAL A 222 -9.33 -9.81 24.53
CA VAL A 222 -9.26 -9.95 23.07
C VAL A 222 -7.96 -10.66 22.74
N TYR A 223 -8.03 -11.73 21.95
CA TYR A 223 -6.83 -12.35 21.39
C TYR A 223 -6.76 -12.01 19.90
N SER A 224 -5.76 -11.24 19.51
CA SER A 224 -5.53 -10.80 18.14
C SER A 224 -4.51 -11.71 17.45
N THR A 225 -4.82 -12.16 16.25
CA THR A 225 -3.95 -13.04 15.46
C THR A 225 -3.75 -12.47 14.07
N HIS A 226 -2.53 -12.51 13.56
CA HIS A 226 -2.21 -12.11 12.19
C HIS A 226 -1.35 -13.17 11.51
N GLY A 227 -1.56 -13.39 10.22
CA GLY A 227 -0.63 -14.16 9.41
C GLY A 227 0.68 -13.39 9.19
N GLN A 228 1.83 -14.06 9.16
CA GLN A 228 3.09 -13.40 8.78
C GLN A 228 3.06 -12.89 7.33
N LEU A 229 2.32 -13.59 6.46
CA LEU A 229 2.19 -13.26 5.04
C LEU A 229 0.93 -12.42 4.74
N ASP A 230 0.14 -12.09 5.77
CA ASP A 230 -1.10 -11.31 5.64
C ASP A 230 -0.80 -9.84 5.30
N PRO A 231 -1.16 -9.34 4.10
CA PRO A 231 -0.87 -7.98 3.68
C PRO A 231 -1.65 -6.92 4.45
N TRP A 232 -2.69 -7.30 5.21
CA TRP A 232 -3.44 -6.39 6.09
C TRP A 232 -2.82 -6.23 7.48
N ARG A 233 -1.87 -7.09 7.87
CA ARG A 233 -1.20 -7.04 9.18
C ARG A 233 -0.67 -5.65 9.58
N PRO A 234 -0.06 -4.84 8.69
CA PRO A 234 0.46 -3.52 9.08
C PRO A 234 -0.60 -2.59 9.69
N MET A 235 -1.88 -2.80 9.38
CA MET A 235 -3.02 -2.02 9.88
C MET A 235 -3.61 -2.54 11.20
N GLY A 236 -3.12 -3.67 11.71
CA GLY A 236 -3.54 -4.28 12.96
C GLY A 236 -2.46 -4.20 14.04
N VAL A 237 -2.86 -4.41 15.31
CA VAL A 237 -1.89 -4.46 16.42
C VAL A 237 -0.95 -5.64 16.24
N GLN A 238 0.37 -5.41 16.28
CA GLN A 238 1.37 -6.46 16.03
C GLN A 238 2.07 -6.95 17.31
N GLU A 239 1.87 -6.23 18.42
CA GLU A 239 2.37 -6.58 19.74
C GLU A 239 1.22 -6.66 20.76
N ASN A 240 1.48 -7.27 21.91
CA ASN A 240 0.50 -7.34 22.99
C ASN A 240 0.08 -5.93 23.41
N VAL A 241 -1.21 -5.62 23.29
CA VAL A 241 -1.76 -4.32 23.72
C VAL A 241 -1.64 -4.17 25.24
N ASN A 242 -1.93 -5.25 25.98
CA ASN A 242 -1.70 -5.37 27.42
C ASN A 242 -1.73 -6.85 27.84
N SER A 243 -1.53 -7.14 29.14
CA SER A 243 -1.54 -8.51 29.68
C SER A 243 -2.85 -9.27 29.51
N PHE A 244 -3.96 -8.56 29.25
CA PHE A 244 -5.30 -9.12 29.04
C PHE A 244 -5.75 -9.04 27.57
N ALA A 245 -4.94 -8.47 26.67
CA ALA A 245 -5.20 -8.39 25.24
C ALA A 245 -3.94 -8.79 24.43
N PRO A 246 -3.61 -10.10 24.41
CA PRO A 246 -2.42 -10.58 23.72
C PRO A 246 -2.60 -10.62 22.20
N THR A 247 -1.48 -10.51 21.49
CA THR A 247 -1.39 -10.49 20.02
C THR A 247 -0.36 -11.54 19.56
N ALA A 248 -0.64 -12.26 18.47
CA ALA A 248 0.30 -13.20 17.87
C ALA A 248 0.39 -13.01 16.34
N VAL A 249 1.63 -12.97 15.82
CA VAL A 249 1.91 -13.07 14.38
C VAL A 249 2.37 -14.50 14.08
N ILE A 250 1.60 -15.24 13.29
CA ILE A 250 1.80 -16.66 13.02
C ILE A 250 2.71 -16.83 11.80
N PRO A 251 3.90 -17.45 11.94
CA PRO A 251 4.83 -17.62 10.83
C PRO A 251 4.23 -18.34 9.63
N MET A 252 4.55 -17.87 8.43
CA MET A 252 4.09 -18.40 7.13
C MET A 252 2.56 -18.51 6.94
N ALA A 253 1.75 -18.01 7.88
CA ALA A 253 0.31 -18.01 7.73
C ALA A 253 -0.16 -16.81 6.88
N SER A 254 -1.16 -17.05 6.03
CA SER A 254 -1.86 -16.04 5.24
C SER A 254 -3.10 -15.51 5.97
N HIS A 255 -3.86 -14.64 5.30
CA HIS A 255 -5.02 -13.97 5.91
C HIS A 255 -6.06 -14.99 6.43
N CYS A 256 -6.43 -14.86 7.71
CA CYS A 256 -7.45 -15.69 8.37
C CYS A 256 -7.20 -17.22 8.42
N ALA A 257 -5.97 -17.68 8.12
CA ALA A 257 -5.63 -19.11 8.16
C ALA A 257 -5.85 -19.76 9.54
N ASP A 258 -5.84 -18.96 10.61
CA ASP A 258 -6.07 -19.39 11.99
C ASP A 258 -7.52 -19.77 12.32
N LEU A 259 -8.48 -19.43 11.45
CA LEU A 259 -9.90 -19.72 11.68
C LEU A 259 -10.33 -21.13 11.23
N TYR A 260 -9.52 -21.79 10.40
CA TYR A 260 -9.76 -23.17 9.99
C TYR A 260 -9.63 -24.15 11.16
N SER A 261 -10.26 -25.33 11.02
CA SER A 261 -10.15 -26.39 12.02
C SER A 261 -8.69 -26.75 12.29
N ILE A 262 -8.45 -27.29 13.49
CA ILE A 262 -7.14 -27.83 13.82
C ILE A 262 -6.85 -29.00 12.86
N SER A 263 -5.68 -28.96 12.23
CA SER A 263 -5.20 -29.98 11.29
C SER A 263 -3.87 -30.56 11.76
N ASP A 264 -3.53 -31.77 11.32
CA ASP A 264 -2.21 -32.37 11.51
C ASP A 264 -1.12 -31.58 10.74
N ASP A 265 -1.52 -30.76 9.76
CA ASP A 265 -0.63 -29.87 8.99
C ASP A 265 -0.39 -28.50 9.65
N ASP A 266 -1.06 -28.20 10.78
CA ASP A 266 -0.85 -26.93 11.48
C ASP A 266 0.59 -26.82 12.01
N SER A 267 1.24 -25.68 11.76
CA SER A 267 2.54 -25.38 12.39
C SER A 267 2.41 -25.37 13.93
N PRO A 268 3.51 -25.62 14.67
CA PRO A 268 3.49 -25.54 16.13
C PRO A 268 2.93 -24.20 16.65
N GLU A 269 3.24 -23.09 15.97
CA GLU A 269 2.76 -21.75 16.28
C GLU A 269 1.27 -21.58 15.97
N MET A 270 0.80 -22.10 14.83
CA MET A 270 -0.63 -22.11 14.46
C MET A 270 -1.44 -22.92 15.47
N LEU A 271 -0.98 -24.12 15.81
CA LEU A 271 -1.60 -24.98 16.82
C LEU A 271 -1.60 -24.29 18.19
N ALA A 272 -0.50 -23.67 18.61
CA ALA A 272 -0.44 -22.95 19.88
C ALA A 272 -1.42 -21.76 19.91
N SER A 273 -1.57 -21.05 18.79
CA SER A 273 -2.51 -19.94 18.65
C SER A 273 -3.97 -20.42 18.73
N LYS A 274 -4.33 -21.45 17.96
CA LYS A 274 -5.65 -22.11 18.00
C LYS A 274 -5.95 -22.76 19.36
N LEU A 275 -4.94 -23.24 20.11
CA LEU A 275 -5.19 -23.76 21.46
C LEU A 275 -5.33 -22.64 22.49
N ARG A 276 -4.75 -21.46 22.27
CA ARG A 276 -4.86 -20.33 23.19
C ARG A 276 -6.27 -19.73 23.19
N THR A 277 -7.00 -19.73 22.08
CA THR A 277 -8.42 -19.34 22.02
C THR A 277 -9.32 -20.25 22.86
N THR A 278 -9.03 -21.55 22.92
CA THR A 278 -9.77 -22.49 23.80
C THR A 278 -9.59 -22.19 25.29
N SER A 279 -8.52 -21.48 25.68
CA SER A 279 -8.29 -21.09 27.08
C SER A 279 -9.21 -19.97 27.57
N LEU A 280 -10.03 -19.38 26.69
CA LEU A 280 -11.06 -18.40 27.05
C LEU A 280 -12.27 -19.00 27.78
N ASN A 281 -12.42 -20.34 27.84
CA ASN A 281 -13.24 -21.10 28.81
C ASN A 281 -13.05 -22.62 28.56
N LYS A 282 -12.93 -23.48 29.59
CA LYS A 282 -12.66 -24.94 29.45
C LYS A 282 -13.73 -25.83 30.10
N PHE A 283 -14.20 -26.89 29.41
CA PHE A 283 -14.29 -28.34 29.79
C PHE A 283 -15.31 -29.19 28.97
N VAL A 284 -14.77 -30.14 28.16
CA VAL A 284 -15.17 -31.54 27.79
C VAL A 284 -16.48 -31.90 27.02
N SER A 285 -16.29 -32.84 26.09
CA SER A 285 -17.00 -33.27 24.86
C SER A 285 -18.21 -34.22 24.96
N ILE A 286 -19.00 -34.31 23.86
CA ILE A 286 -19.31 -35.51 23.01
C ILE A 286 -20.20 -35.08 21.81
N VAL A 287 -20.04 -35.75 20.65
CA VAL A 287 -20.56 -35.44 19.30
C VAL A 287 -22.01 -35.94 19.05
N TRP A 288 -22.88 -35.11 18.44
CA TRP A 288 -24.13 -35.49 17.73
C TRP A 288 -24.45 -34.50 16.60
N ARG A 289 -25.17 -34.92 15.55
CA ARG A 289 -25.31 -34.33 14.20
C ARG A 289 -26.19 -33.06 14.06
N THR A 290 -25.65 -32.11 13.28
CA THR A 290 -26.18 -30.94 12.54
C THR A 290 -27.69 -30.76 12.32
N LEU A 291 -28.17 -29.57 12.67
CA LEU A 291 -29.21 -28.86 11.92
C LEU A 291 -28.97 -27.34 12.01
N VAL A 292 -28.28 -26.77 11.01
CA VAL A 292 -28.18 -25.31 10.87
C VAL A 292 -29.52 -24.78 10.40
N THR A 293 -30.06 -23.78 11.09
CA THR A 293 -31.27 -23.05 10.67
C THR A 293 -30.89 -21.68 10.13
N GLU A 294 -31.54 -21.27 9.04
CA GLU A 294 -31.49 -19.91 8.50
C GLU A 294 -32.71 -19.15 9.03
N GLU A 295 -32.46 -18.05 9.72
CA GLU A 295 -33.47 -17.29 10.47
C GLU A 295 -33.28 -15.78 10.27
N TRP A 296 -34.24 -15.02 10.77
CA TRP A 296 -34.31 -13.56 10.60
C TRP A 296 -34.67 -12.89 11.92
N ILE A 297 -34.07 -11.75 12.17
CA ILE A 297 -34.35 -10.89 13.32
C ILE A 297 -34.69 -9.49 12.84
N GLU A 298 -35.74 -8.91 13.42
CA GLU A 298 -36.10 -7.53 13.17
C GLU A 298 -35.07 -6.60 13.81
N GLN A 299 -34.53 -5.67 13.04
CA GLN A 299 -33.56 -4.66 13.45
C GLN A 299 -34.10 -3.28 13.13
N LYS A 300 -33.69 -2.26 13.88
CA LYS A 300 -33.94 -0.86 13.52
C LYS A 300 -33.14 -0.51 12.26
N LEU A 301 -33.75 0.25 11.35
CA LEU A 301 -33.03 0.81 10.21
C LEU A 301 -31.95 1.79 10.69
N ASP A 302 -32.34 2.67 11.62
CA ASP A 302 -31.47 3.64 12.26
C ASP A 302 -31.50 3.48 13.78
N ASN A 303 -30.38 3.05 14.36
CA ASN A 303 -30.20 2.87 15.79
C ASN A 303 -29.89 4.19 16.53
N PHE A 304 -29.64 5.29 15.82
CA PHE A 304 -29.20 6.57 16.39
C PHE A 304 -30.16 7.73 16.14
N ASP A 305 -31.29 7.49 15.45
CA ASP A 305 -32.44 8.40 15.39
C ASP A 305 -33.68 7.76 16.05
N ASP A 306 -33.98 8.18 17.28
CA ASP A 306 -35.14 7.70 18.03
C ASP A 306 -36.50 8.06 17.39
N ASN A 307 -36.54 9.00 16.44
CA ASN A 307 -37.76 9.34 15.71
C ASN A 307 -37.98 8.42 14.50
N ASN A 308 -36.95 7.71 14.07
CA ASN A 308 -37.03 6.75 12.98
C ASN A 308 -37.49 5.39 13.51
N ASN A 309 -38.72 5.01 13.17
CA ASN A 309 -39.32 3.72 13.56
C ASN A 309 -39.24 2.67 12.44
N ALA A 310 -38.50 2.92 11.36
CA ALA A 310 -38.33 1.95 10.29
C ALA A 310 -37.49 0.77 10.78
N THR A 311 -37.85 -0.44 10.33
CA THR A 311 -37.17 -1.68 10.65
C THR A 311 -36.82 -2.45 9.38
N TYR A 312 -35.90 -3.38 9.49
CA TYR A 312 -35.58 -4.36 8.46
C TYR A 312 -35.32 -5.74 9.06
N GLN A 313 -35.32 -6.77 8.22
CA GLN A 313 -34.99 -8.13 8.63
C GLN A 313 -33.50 -8.38 8.38
N MET A 314 -32.75 -8.63 9.44
CA MET A 314 -31.36 -9.07 9.38
C MET A 314 -31.31 -10.61 9.40
N ARG A 315 -30.61 -11.18 8.44
CA ARG A 315 -30.42 -12.62 8.33
C ARG A 315 -29.39 -13.11 9.34
N TYR A 316 -29.59 -14.29 9.90
CA TYR A 316 -28.55 -15.01 10.62
C TYR A 316 -28.71 -16.51 10.46
N LEU A 317 -27.63 -17.24 10.70
CA LEU A 317 -27.64 -18.69 10.79
C LEU A 317 -27.46 -19.10 12.25
N ALA A 318 -28.13 -20.17 12.66
CA ALA A 318 -28.06 -20.70 14.01
C ALA A 318 -27.71 -22.19 13.98
N ASN A 319 -26.80 -22.61 14.84
CA ASN A 319 -26.50 -24.01 15.06
C ASN A 319 -26.53 -24.34 16.57
N ALA A 320 -27.61 -25.02 16.97
CA ALA A 320 -27.87 -25.43 18.35
C ALA A 320 -27.34 -26.83 18.68
N GLU A 321 -26.61 -27.48 17.78
CA GLU A 321 -26.19 -28.89 17.85
C GLU A 321 -25.56 -29.30 19.19
N PHE A 322 -24.82 -28.39 19.83
CA PHE A 322 -24.10 -28.64 21.08
C PHE A 322 -24.70 -27.93 22.29
N TYR A 323 -25.68 -27.04 22.09
CA TYR A 323 -26.09 -26.12 23.13
C TYR A 323 -26.77 -26.85 24.30
N GLN A 324 -26.27 -26.59 25.51
CA GLN A 324 -26.95 -26.93 26.75
C GLN A 324 -27.32 -25.64 27.51
N PRO A 325 -28.43 -25.60 28.26
CA PRO A 325 -28.83 -24.41 29.02
C PRO A 325 -27.70 -23.88 29.90
N GLY A 326 -27.31 -22.62 29.67
CA GLY A 326 -26.20 -21.96 30.38
C GLY A 326 -24.82 -22.10 29.72
N GLY A 327 -24.70 -22.89 28.64
CA GLY A 327 -23.51 -22.96 27.81
C GLY A 327 -23.23 -21.64 27.07
N PRO A 328 -21.98 -21.37 26.65
CA PRO A 328 -21.60 -20.11 26.01
C PRO A 328 -22.26 -19.93 24.64
N ILE A 329 -22.46 -18.68 24.23
CA ILE A 329 -22.88 -18.31 22.89
C ILE A 329 -21.66 -17.87 22.10
N PHE A 330 -21.44 -18.47 20.94
CA PHE A 330 -20.43 -18.09 19.97
C PHE A 330 -21.11 -17.43 18.79
N ILE A 331 -20.74 -16.19 18.48
CA ILE A 331 -21.30 -15.47 17.34
C ILE A 331 -20.16 -15.17 16.38
N TYR A 332 -20.17 -15.86 15.24
CA TYR A 332 -19.36 -15.46 14.11
C TYR A 332 -20.01 -14.24 13.47
N VAL A 333 -19.29 -13.13 13.41
CA VAL A 333 -19.81 -11.87 12.85
C VAL A 333 -19.49 -11.83 11.36
N GLY A 334 -20.52 -11.70 10.53
CA GLY A 334 -20.37 -11.46 9.09
C GLY A 334 -19.80 -10.08 8.83
N GLY A 335 -18.86 -9.99 7.90
CA GLY A 335 -18.32 -8.74 7.36
C GLY A 335 -18.95 -8.43 6.02
N GLU A 336 -18.11 -8.03 5.07
CA GLU A 336 -18.43 -7.56 3.73
C GLU A 336 -18.86 -8.71 2.78
N TRP A 337 -19.65 -9.67 3.24
CA TRP A 337 -20.05 -10.84 2.44
C TRP A 337 -21.41 -11.43 2.82
N SER A 338 -21.96 -12.25 1.93
CA SER A 338 -23.13 -13.08 2.24
C SER A 338 -22.73 -14.23 3.17
N VAL A 339 -23.44 -14.42 4.28
CA VAL A 339 -23.16 -15.53 5.21
C VAL A 339 -23.54 -16.88 4.60
N SER A 340 -22.84 -17.93 5.04
CA SER A 340 -23.04 -19.32 4.63
C SER A 340 -22.73 -20.26 5.79
N PRO A 341 -23.28 -21.50 5.82
CA PRO A 341 -23.24 -22.34 7.02
C PRO A 341 -21.84 -22.86 7.38
N GLY A 342 -20.86 -22.80 6.47
CA GLY A 342 -19.54 -23.43 6.62
C GLY A 342 -18.88 -23.15 7.98
N TRP A 343 -18.79 -21.87 8.37
CA TRP A 343 -18.14 -21.39 9.59
C TRP A 343 -18.83 -21.78 10.91
N ILE A 344 -20.06 -22.29 10.86
CA ILE A 344 -20.80 -22.81 12.01
C ILE A 344 -21.15 -24.30 11.88
N THR A 345 -20.57 -24.97 10.89
CA THR A 345 -20.63 -26.45 10.71
C THR A 345 -19.26 -27.12 10.80
N GLY A 346 -18.20 -26.32 10.86
CA GLY A 346 -16.80 -26.73 10.96
C GLY A 346 -15.93 -25.51 11.23
N GLY A 347 -14.63 -25.70 11.45
CA GLY A 347 -13.72 -24.63 11.88
C GLY A 347 -13.57 -24.56 13.40
N HIS A 348 -12.64 -23.72 13.86
CA HIS A 348 -12.27 -23.70 15.27
C HIS A 348 -13.40 -23.23 16.19
N THR A 349 -14.20 -22.25 15.78
CA THR A 349 -15.36 -21.78 16.55
C THR A 349 -16.41 -22.88 16.75
N PHE A 350 -16.59 -23.74 15.73
CA PHE A 350 -17.46 -24.92 15.85
C PHE A 350 -16.90 -25.95 16.83
N ASP A 351 -15.58 -26.20 16.79
CA ASP A 351 -14.90 -27.09 17.74
C ASP A 351 -15.00 -26.57 19.18
N MET A 352 -14.88 -25.26 19.38
CA MET A 352 -15.09 -24.60 20.68
C MET A 352 -16.52 -24.79 21.18
N ALA A 353 -17.53 -24.57 20.32
CA ALA A 353 -18.93 -24.78 20.70
C ALA A 353 -19.20 -26.25 21.07
N ARG A 354 -18.61 -27.20 20.35
CA ARG A 354 -18.70 -28.63 20.66
C ARG A 354 -18.08 -28.97 22.01
N GLU A 355 -16.92 -28.43 22.33
CA GLU A 355 -16.24 -28.69 23.60
C GLU A 355 -16.94 -28.03 24.79
N LEU A 356 -17.59 -26.88 24.56
CA LEU A 356 -18.12 -26.04 25.63
C LEU A 356 -19.64 -26.09 25.75
N ASN A 357 -20.31 -26.99 25.03
CA ASN A 357 -21.77 -27.09 24.95
C ASN A 357 -22.42 -25.75 24.54
N GLY A 358 -21.80 -25.08 23.57
CA GLY A 358 -22.15 -23.73 23.16
C GLY A 358 -23.19 -23.68 22.04
N TYR A 359 -23.85 -22.53 21.93
CA TYR A 359 -24.73 -22.19 20.80
C TYR A 359 -23.94 -21.36 19.79
N LEU A 360 -23.92 -21.78 18.53
CA LEU A 360 -23.34 -21.01 17.43
C LEU A 360 -24.38 -20.14 16.73
N PHE A 361 -24.00 -18.90 16.44
CA PHE A 361 -24.69 -18.02 15.50
C PHE A 361 -23.71 -17.50 14.45
N TYR A 362 -24.24 -17.20 13.26
CA TYR A 362 -23.55 -16.43 12.23
C TYR A 362 -24.45 -15.29 11.78
N THR A 363 -24.18 -14.08 12.27
CA THR A 363 -24.97 -12.89 11.94
C THR A 363 -24.53 -12.30 10.61
N GLU A 364 -25.46 -11.97 9.72
CA GLU A 364 -25.14 -11.25 8.49
C GLU A 364 -25.10 -9.74 8.72
N HIS A 365 -24.12 -9.07 8.11
CA HIS A 365 -23.97 -7.63 8.21
C HIS A 365 -25.09 -6.91 7.44
N ARG A 366 -25.57 -5.78 7.96
CA ARG A 366 -26.49 -4.91 7.22
C ARG A 366 -25.93 -4.54 5.84
N PHE A 367 -26.77 -4.52 4.82
CA PHE A 367 -26.42 -4.27 3.41
C PHE A 367 -25.61 -5.35 2.69
N TYR A 368 -25.28 -6.47 3.35
CA TYR A 368 -24.61 -7.60 2.72
C TYR A 368 -25.54 -8.82 2.63
N GLY A 369 -25.30 -9.63 1.59
CA GLY A 369 -26.09 -10.82 1.31
C GLY A 369 -27.58 -10.55 1.15
N GLN A 370 -28.39 -11.11 2.06
CA GLN A 370 -29.84 -10.99 2.05
C GLN A 370 -30.36 -9.99 3.10
N SER A 371 -29.49 -9.47 3.96
CA SER A 371 -29.82 -8.43 4.95
C SER A 371 -29.86 -7.05 4.29
N ARG A 372 -31.01 -6.71 3.70
CA ARG A 372 -31.20 -5.54 2.82
C ARG A 372 -32.13 -4.51 3.46
N PRO A 373 -31.60 -3.46 4.13
CA PRO A 373 -32.42 -2.54 4.91
C PRO A 373 -33.22 -1.54 4.05
N THR A 374 -32.79 -1.32 2.81
CA THR A 374 -33.34 -0.30 1.90
C THR A 374 -33.76 -0.91 0.56
N PRO A 375 -34.64 -0.22 -0.20
CA PRO A 375 -35.10 -0.71 -1.51
C PRO A 375 -33.98 -0.88 -2.55
N ASP A 376 -32.95 -0.04 -2.48
CA ASP A 376 -31.77 -0.06 -3.34
C ASP A 376 -30.53 0.49 -2.62
N LEU A 377 -29.42 0.57 -3.35
CA LEU A 377 -28.10 1.08 -2.92
C LEU A 377 -27.85 2.51 -3.44
N SER A 378 -28.90 3.34 -3.55
CA SER A 378 -28.70 4.78 -3.80
C SER A 378 -27.90 5.42 -2.68
N PHE A 379 -27.29 6.57 -2.94
CA PHE A 379 -26.47 7.28 -1.95
C PHE A 379 -27.25 7.60 -0.68
N GLU A 380 -28.50 8.07 -0.82
CA GLU A 380 -29.38 8.36 0.32
C GLU A 380 -29.72 7.12 1.12
N ASN A 381 -29.76 5.94 0.49
CA ASN A 381 -30.02 4.68 1.17
C ASN A 381 -28.77 4.11 1.85
N LEU A 382 -27.58 4.36 1.30
CA LEU A 382 -26.30 3.92 1.86
C LEU A 382 -25.91 4.69 3.13
N GLN A 383 -26.57 5.80 3.47
CA GLN A 383 -26.32 6.52 4.72
C GLN A 383 -26.47 5.65 5.98
N TYR A 384 -27.24 4.55 5.92
CA TYR A 384 -27.40 3.60 7.04
C TYR A 384 -26.34 2.49 7.05
N LEU A 385 -25.41 2.47 6.10
CA LEU A 385 -24.29 1.54 6.01
C LEU A 385 -23.05 2.18 6.64
N HIS A 386 -22.95 2.08 7.97
CA HIS A 386 -21.75 2.47 8.68
C HIS A 386 -21.53 1.61 9.94
N VAL A 387 -20.29 1.53 10.42
CA VAL A 387 -19.89 0.51 11.40
C VAL A 387 -20.69 0.60 12.69
N ASN A 388 -20.94 1.81 13.20
CA ASN A 388 -21.67 2.00 14.45
C ASN A 388 -23.09 1.42 14.40
N GLN A 389 -23.76 1.50 13.25
CA GLN A 389 -25.08 0.90 13.09
C GLN A 389 -25.02 -0.62 13.14
N ALA A 390 -24.03 -1.20 12.45
CA ALA A 390 -23.83 -2.65 12.45
C ALA A 390 -23.46 -3.17 13.85
N LEU A 391 -22.68 -2.42 14.63
CA LEU A 391 -22.40 -2.74 16.03
C LEU A 391 -23.66 -2.68 16.89
N ALA A 392 -24.55 -1.71 16.67
CA ALA A 392 -25.82 -1.62 17.38
C ALA A 392 -26.76 -2.80 17.05
N ASP A 393 -26.79 -3.26 15.79
CA ASP A 393 -27.56 -4.44 15.40
C ASP A 393 -27.09 -5.71 16.12
N LEU A 394 -25.76 -5.87 16.25
CA LEU A 394 -25.16 -6.97 17.00
C LEU A 394 -25.51 -6.90 18.49
N ALA A 395 -25.55 -5.70 19.07
CA ALA A 395 -25.93 -5.50 20.46
C ALA A 395 -27.38 -5.93 20.69
N HIS A 396 -28.30 -5.47 19.82
CA HIS A 396 -29.70 -5.88 19.87
C HIS A 396 -29.85 -7.40 19.70
N PHE A 397 -29.12 -8.00 18.75
CA PHE A 397 -29.14 -9.44 18.51
C PHE A 397 -28.77 -10.23 19.78
N ILE A 398 -27.68 -9.86 20.46
CA ILE A 398 -27.24 -10.53 21.68
C ILE A 398 -28.30 -10.44 22.78
N GLU A 399 -28.87 -9.25 22.99
CA GLU A 399 -29.89 -9.04 24.02
C GLU A 399 -31.13 -9.91 23.77
N VAL A 400 -31.63 -9.92 22.54
CA VAL A 400 -32.79 -10.72 22.14
C VAL A 400 -32.50 -12.21 22.32
N LYS A 401 -31.37 -12.71 21.82
CA LYS A 401 -31.05 -14.14 21.92
C LYS A 401 -30.83 -14.60 23.36
N LYS A 402 -30.26 -13.76 24.23
CA LYS A 402 -30.15 -14.08 25.65
C LYS A 402 -31.50 -14.13 26.39
N GLN A 403 -32.52 -13.45 25.88
CA GLN A 403 -33.88 -13.48 26.43
C GLN A 403 -34.70 -14.66 25.89
N GLU A 404 -34.61 -14.93 24.59
CA GLU A 404 -35.42 -15.96 23.92
C GLU A 404 -34.97 -17.39 24.22
N ILE A 405 -33.66 -17.60 24.33
CA ILE A 405 -33.08 -18.95 24.41
C ILE A 405 -33.11 -19.45 25.86
N PRO A 406 -33.70 -20.63 26.14
CA PRO A 406 -33.73 -21.17 27.49
C PRO A 406 -32.32 -21.33 28.10
N GLY A 407 -32.12 -20.74 29.28
CA GLY A 407 -30.85 -20.75 30.01
C GLY A 407 -29.80 -19.75 29.51
N ALA A 408 -30.05 -19.04 28.41
CA ALA A 408 -29.07 -18.12 27.81
C ALA A 408 -28.86 -16.81 28.57
N SER A 409 -29.76 -16.47 29.50
CA SER A 409 -29.64 -15.25 30.31
C SER A 409 -28.35 -15.23 31.14
N SER A 410 -27.89 -16.40 31.60
CA SER A 410 -26.61 -16.60 32.30
C SER A 410 -25.44 -16.96 31.38
N SER A 411 -25.67 -17.20 30.09
CA SER A 411 -24.62 -17.60 29.15
C SER A 411 -23.62 -16.47 28.92
N GLY A 412 -22.34 -16.84 28.89
CA GLY A 412 -21.29 -15.96 28.37
C GLY A 412 -21.36 -15.86 26.85
N VAL A 413 -20.92 -14.74 26.28
CA VAL A 413 -20.95 -14.49 24.83
C VAL A 413 -19.54 -14.22 24.33
N ILE A 414 -19.12 -14.92 23.27
CA ILE A 414 -17.85 -14.71 22.57
C ILE A 414 -18.17 -14.33 21.12
N LEU A 415 -17.66 -13.17 20.70
CA LEU A 415 -17.70 -12.78 19.30
C LEU A 415 -16.46 -13.25 18.56
N VAL A 416 -16.62 -13.68 17.32
CA VAL A 416 -15.52 -14.10 16.44
C VAL A 416 -15.65 -13.34 15.13
N GLY A 417 -14.56 -12.76 14.64
CA GLY A 417 -14.52 -12.03 13.38
C GLY A 417 -13.22 -12.24 12.62
N ALA A 418 -13.29 -11.99 11.32
CA ALA A 418 -12.22 -12.14 10.33
C ALA A 418 -12.13 -10.87 9.49
N SER A 419 -10.93 -10.38 9.14
CA SER A 419 -10.78 -9.18 8.30
C SER A 419 -11.53 -7.96 8.91
N TYR A 420 -12.32 -7.24 8.13
CA TYR A 420 -13.21 -6.18 8.60
C TYR A 420 -14.14 -6.63 9.75
N SER A 421 -14.69 -7.84 9.72
CA SER A 421 -15.53 -8.29 10.84
C SER A 421 -14.72 -8.56 12.12
N ALA A 422 -13.41 -8.82 11.99
CA ALA A 422 -12.50 -8.85 13.13
C ALA A 422 -12.30 -7.46 13.74
N THR A 423 -12.22 -6.43 12.90
CA THR A 423 -12.24 -5.02 13.32
C THR A 423 -13.54 -4.70 14.05
N MET A 424 -14.68 -5.14 13.52
CA MET A 424 -15.98 -4.95 14.17
C MET A 424 -16.05 -5.59 15.55
N VAL A 425 -15.63 -6.86 15.73
CA VAL A 425 -15.72 -7.50 17.07
C VAL A 425 -14.78 -6.86 18.09
N THR A 426 -13.65 -6.30 17.64
CA THR A 426 -12.75 -5.51 18.48
C THR A 426 -13.41 -4.20 18.91
N TRP A 427 -14.00 -3.45 17.98
CA TRP A 427 -14.73 -2.21 18.30
C TRP A 427 -16.02 -2.48 19.09
N PHE A 428 -16.69 -3.60 18.85
CA PHE A 428 -17.84 -4.04 19.64
C PHE A 428 -17.44 -4.22 21.10
N ARG A 429 -16.31 -4.88 21.38
CA ARG A 429 -15.80 -5.03 22.74
C ARG A 429 -15.52 -3.68 23.40
N GLN A 430 -15.09 -2.69 22.63
CA GLN A 430 -14.82 -1.34 23.12
C GLN A 430 -16.10 -0.61 23.55
N TYR A 431 -17.17 -0.64 22.74
CA TYR A 431 -18.41 0.09 23.04
C TYR A 431 -19.43 -0.68 23.88
N TYR A 432 -19.49 -2.00 23.71
CA TYR A 432 -20.46 -2.89 24.38
C TYR A 432 -19.78 -3.97 25.25
N PRO A 433 -18.81 -3.63 26.11
CA PRO A 433 -18.09 -4.61 26.91
C PRO A 433 -18.98 -5.35 27.93
N HIS A 434 -20.17 -4.83 28.22
CA HIS A 434 -21.13 -5.45 29.13
C HIS A 434 -21.94 -6.59 28.47
N LEU A 435 -21.95 -6.67 27.13
CA LEU A 435 -22.72 -7.68 26.39
C LEU A 435 -21.91 -8.94 26.06
N ILE A 436 -20.57 -8.88 26.12
CA ILE A 436 -19.69 -9.99 25.72
C ILE A 436 -18.59 -10.25 26.74
N ASN A 437 -18.16 -11.51 26.85
CA ASN A 437 -17.10 -11.96 27.75
C ASN A 437 -15.70 -11.86 27.11
N GLY A 438 -15.64 -11.91 25.79
CA GLY A 438 -14.41 -11.79 25.01
C GLY A 438 -14.69 -11.79 23.50
N ALA A 439 -13.65 -11.50 22.73
CA ALA A 439 -13.70 -11.56 21.27
C ALA A 439 -12.43 -12.21 20.70
N TRP A 440 -12.59 -12.96 19.60
CA TRP A 440 -11.49 -13.42 18.76
C TRP A 440 -11.48 -12.59 17.48
N SER A 441 -10.42 -11.81 17.30
CA SER A 441 -10.26 -10.85 16.21
C SER A 441 -9.10 -11.31 15.32
N SER A 442 -9.41 -12.12 14.30
CA SER A 442 -8.40 -12.62 13.35
C SER A 442 -8.18 -11.62 12.22
N SER A 443 -6.93 -11.20 12.04
CA SER A 443 -6.48 -10.40 10.90
C SER A 443 -7.19 -9.05 10.77
N ALA A 444 -7.40 -8.35 11.89
CA ALA A 444 -8.16 -7.10 11.93
C ALA A 444 -7.35 -5.87 11.51
N PRO A 445 -7.69 -5.19 10.39
CA PRO A 445 -7.19 -3.85 10.11
C PRO A 445 -7.94 -2.82 10.99
N LEU A 446 -7.28 -2.32 12.04
CA LEU A 446 -7.87 -1.41 13.03
C LEU A 446 -7.62 0.06 12.71
N LEU A 447 -6.47 0.39 12.10
CA LEU A 447 -6.14 1.76 11.72
C LEU A 447 -6.95 2.16 10.49
N ALA A 448 -7.71 3.25 10.51
CA ALA A 448 -8.25 3.83 9.27
C ALA A 448 -7.14 4.66 8.58
N LYS A 449 -6.87 4.44 7.29
CA LYS A 449 -5.79 5.13 6.55
C LYS A 449 -6.08 5.09 5.06
N ALA A 450 -6.14 6.24 4.39
CA ALA A 450 -6.42 6.27 2.95
C ALA A 450 -5.28 5.70 2.11
N ASP A 451 -4.05 6.19 2.25
CA ASP A 451 -2.88 5.74 1.48
C ASP A 451 -2.23 4.53 2.15
N PHE A 452 -2.61 3.32 1.75
CA PHE A 452 -2.12 2.09 2.36
C PHE A 452 -1.03 1.43 1.53
N VAL A 453 0.14 2.09 1.48
CA VAL A 453 1.34 1.63 0.76
C VAL A 453 1.89 0.31 1.28
N GLU A 454 1.80 0.10 2.60
CA GLU A 454 2.37 -1.06 3.29
C GLU A 454 1.70 -2.37 2.85
N TYR A 455 0.50 -2.29 2.24
CA TYR A 455 -0.18 -3.43 1.64
C TYR A 455 0.69 -4.09 0.55
N PHE A 456 1.11 -3.30 -0.44
CA PHE A 456 1.90 -3.83 -1.55
C PHE A 456 3.36 -4.06 -1.19
N GLU A 457 3.91 -3.34 -0.20
CA GLU A 457 5.20 -3.71 0.41
C GLU A 457 5.14 -5.11 1.00
N THR A 458 4.07 -5.44 1.73
CA THR A 458 3.87 -6.77 2.31
C THR A 458 3.60 -7.83 1.23
N VAL A 459 2.89 -7.49 0.15
CA VAL A 459 2.74 -8.38 -1.02
C VAL A 459 4.11 -8.74 -1.60
N GLY A 460 4.96 -7.74 -1.82
CA GLY A 460 6.32 -7.93 -2.32
C GLY A 460 7.16 -8.81 -1.41
N GLU A 461 7.16 -8.51 -0.11
CA GLU A 461 7.91 -9.27 0.89
C GLU A 461 7.43 -10.73 0.99
N SER A 462 6.11 -10.97 0.96
CA SER A 462 5.57 -12.33 0.96
C SER A 462 6.04 -13.16 -0.24
N ILE A 463 6.14 -12.54 -1.43
CA ILE A 463 6.68 -13.21 -2.62
C ILE A 463 8.16 -13.54 -2.44
N ARG A 464 8.96 -12.62 -1.89
CA ARG A 464 10.38 -12.87 -1.58
C ARG A 464 10.55 -14.01 -0.57
N ILE A 465 9.75 -14.03 0.49
CA ILE A 465 9.80 -15.06 1.53
C ILE A 465 9.48 -16.44 0.95
N VAL A 466 8.45 -16.55 0.11
CA VAL A 466 7.94 -17.85 -0.37
C VAL A 466 8.71 -18.36 -1.59
N SER A 467 8.99 -17.49 -2.56
CA SER A 467 9.53 -17.87 -3.87
C SER A 467 10.91 -17.26 -4.18
N GLY A 468 11.49 -16.50 -3.26
CA GLY A 468 12.80 -15.86 -3.42
C GLY A 468 12.79 -14.60 -4.29
N ASP A 469 13.93 -13.92 -4.32
CA ASP A 469 14.08 -12.63 -5.00
C ASP A 469 13.98 -12.73 -6.53
N GLU A 470 14.22 -13.90 -7.11
CA GLU A 470 14.18 -14.08 -8.56
C GLU A 470 12.77 -13.80 -9.12
N CYS A 471 11.74 -14.42 -8.52
CA CYS A 471 10.35 -14.19 -8.93
C CYS A 471 9.91 -12.75 -8.66
N TYR A 472 10.27 -12.20 -7.50
CA TYR A 472 10.00 -10.80 -7.19
C TYR A 472 10.61 -9.87 -8.25
N ASN A 473 11.87 -10.08 -8.62
CA ASN A 473 12.57 -9.23 -9.59
C ASN A 473 11.97 -9.34 -10.99
N ARG A 474 11.45 -10.51 -11.40
CA ARG A 474 10.69 -10.64 -12.65
C ARG A 474 9.39 -9.83 -12.61
N LEU A 475 8.70 -9.83 -11.46
CA LEU A 475 7.49 -9.04 -11.28
C LEU A 475 7.78 -7.53 -11.31
N ASP A 476 8.77 -7.04 -10.56
CA ASP A 476 9.20 -5.64 -10.60
C ASP A 476 9.61 -5.23 -12.02
N GLY A 477 10.41 -6.05 -12.71
CA GLY A 477 10.80 -5.82 -14.10
C GLY A 477 9.62 -5.73 -15.07
N ALA A 478 8.58 -6.56 -14.87
CA ALA A 478 7.38 -6.55 -15.71
C ALA A 478 6.58 -5.25 -15.57
N PHE A 479 6.40 -4.77 -14.34
CA PHE A 479 5.70 -3.50 -14.09
C PHE A 479 6.52 -2.30 -14.61
N ARG A 480 7.84 -2.29 -14.39
CA ARG A 480 8.74 -1.24 -14.93
C ARG A 480 8.73 -1.20 -16.46
N GLU A 481 8.71 -2.36 -17.12
CA GLU A 481 8.62 -2.41 -18.59
C GLU A 481 7.25 -1.94 -19.10
N ALA A 482 6.15 -2.28 -18.41
CA ALA A 482 4.83 -1.76 -18.74
C ALA A 482 4.76 -0.23 -18.60
N GLU A 483 5.38 0.35 -17.56
CA GLU A 483 5.52 1.80 -17.41
C GLU A 483 6.35 2.41 -18.55
N ARG A 484 7.50 1.82 -18.90
CA ARG A 484 8.33 2.25 -20.03
C ARG A 484 7.56 2.23 -21.36
N MET A 485 6.75 1.20 -21.60
CA MET A 485 5.91 1.09 -22.80
C MET A 485 4.86 2.22 -22.85
N ILE A 486 4.28 2.60 -21.72
CA ILE A 486 3.35 3.74 -21.63
C ILE A 486 4.07 5.05 -21.94
N GLU A 487 5.25 5.28 -21.36
CA GLU A 487 6.06 6.48 -21.63
C GLU A 487 6.48 6.60 -23.11
N ALA A 488 6.75 5.45 -23.75
CA ALA A 488 7.09 5.37 -25.17
C ALA A 488 5.87 5.48 -26.11
N GLY A 489 4.65 5.53 -25.56
CA GLY A 489 3.41 5.57 -26.32
C GLY A 489 3.04 4.23 -27.00
N GLU A 490 3.59 3.12 -26.52
CA GLU A 490 3.41 1.76 -27.04
C GLU A 490 2.08 1.11 -26.58
N PHE A 491 1.02 1.91 -26.41
CA PHE A 491 -0.25 1.47 -25.82
C PHE A 491 -0.89 0.27 -26.53
N ALA A 492 -0.84 0.23 -27.87
CA ALA A 492 -1.43 -0.86 -28.65
C ALA A 492 -0.73 -2.21 -28.38
N ALA A 493 0.61 -2.20 -28.30
CA ALA A 493 1.38 -3.39 -28.00
C ALA A 493 1.12 -3.87 -26.57
N LEU A 494 1.07 -2.95 -25.61
CA LEU A 494 0.73 -3.27 -24.21
C LEU A 494 -0.69 -3.84 -24.09
N SER A 495 -1.64 -3.29 -24.83
CA SER A 495 -3.03 -3.75 -24.85
C SER A 495 -3.17 -5.16 -25.40
N GLU A 496 -2.47 -5.47 -26.49
CA GLU A 496 -2.43 -6.81 -27.07
C GLU A 496 -1.77 -7.80 -26.10
N LEU A 497 -0.66 -7.39 -25.48
CA LEU A 497 0.08 -8.21 -24.53
C LEU A 497 -0.79 -8.62 -23.34
N PHE A 498 -1.56 -7.70 -22.75
CA PHE A 498 -2.45 -8.01 -21.62
C PHE A 498 -3.87 -8.44 -22.02
N ASN A 499 -4.14 -8.63 -23.32
CA ASN A 499 -5.45 -9.02 -23.87
C ASN A 499 -6.59 -8.08 -23.44
N LEU A 500 -6.41 -6.77 -23.61
CA LEU A 500 -7.47 -5.79 -23.30
C LEU A 500 -8.60 -5.84 -24.36
N CYS A 501 -9.85 -5.66 -23.94
CA CYS A 501 -10.99 -5.60 -24.86
C CYS A 501 -10.99 -4.31 -25.69
N GLN A 502 -10.52 -3.22 -25.10
CA GLN A 502 -10.29 -1.94 -25.76
C GLN A 502 -8.82 -1.56 -25.62
N PRO A 503 -8.20 -0.96 -26.66
CA PRO A 503 -6.84 -0.48 -26.55
C PRO A 503 -6.72 0.59 -25.46
N LEU A 504 -5.70 0.48 -24.62
CA LEU A 504 -5.30 1.53 -23.70
C LEU A 504 -4.99 2.80 -24.49
N THR A 505 -5.29 3.96 -23.90
CA THR A 505 -4.98 5.26 -24.48
C THR A 505 -4.18 6.10 -23.49
N ASN A 506 -3.70 7.27 -23.90
CA ASN A 506 -3.04 8.22 -23.00
C ASN A 506 -4.07 8.95 -22.10
N ASN A 507 -4.88 8.16 -21.40
CA ASN A 507 -5.81 8.60 -20.37
C ASN A 507 -5.28 8.12 -19.03
N GLN A 508 -5.02 9.06 -18.13
CA GLN A 508 -4.39 8.77 -16.85
C GLN A 508 -5.22 7.83 -15.97
N LEU A 509 -6.54 7.99 -15.96
CA LEU A 509 -7.44 7.18 -15.14
C LEU A 509 -7.49 5.74 -15.65
N ASP A 510 -7.46 5.55 -16.98
CA ASP A 510 -7.40 4.22 -17.60
C ASP A 510 -6.06 3.54 -17.31
N ILE A 511 -4.96 4.29 -17.35
CA ILE A 511 -3.62 3.81 -17.00
C ILE A 511 -3.54 3.39 -15.52
N TRP A 512 -4.06 4.21 -14.61
CA TRP A 512 -4.06 3.86 -13.18
C TRP A 512 -4.97 2.67 -12.90
N ASN A 513 -6.14 2.60 -13.53
CA ASN A 513 -7.04 1.46 -13.40
C ASN A 513 -6.43 0.16 -13.99
N PHE A 514 -5.67 0.26 -15.09
CA PHE A 514 -4.88 -0.84 -15.65
C PHE A 514 -3.89 -1.41 -14.61
N PHE A 515 -3.04 -0.57 -14.03
CA PHE A 515 -2.05 -1.01 -13.04
C PHE A 515 -2.69 -1.49 -11.73
N SER A 516 -3.75 -0.82 -11.25
CA SER A 516 -4.48 -1.25 -10.07
C SER A 516 -5.09 -2.64 -10.26
N SER A 517 -5.68 -2.91 -11.43
CA SER A 517 -6.30 -4.20 -11.75
C SER A 517 -5.26 -5.33 -11.80
N LEU A 518 -4.10 -5.07 -12.41
CA LEU A 518 -2.99 -6.04 -12.47
C LEU A 518 -2.39 -6.31 -11.10
N SER A 519 -2.15 -5.27 -10.31
CA SER A 519 -1.62 -5.40 -8.95
C SER A 519 -2.58 -6.18 -8.04
N GLY A 520 -3.89 -5.96 -8.21
CA GLY A 520 -4.94 -6.70 -7.52
C GLY A 520 -4.92 -8.20 -7.76
N LEU A 521 -4.47 -8.67 -8.94
CA LEU A 521 -4.34 -10.12 -9.22
C LEU A 521 -3.31 -10.78 -8.30
N LEU A 522 -2.14 -10.16 -8.16
CA LEU A 522 -1.05 -10.65 -7.32
C LEU A 522 -1.39 -10.51 -5.84
N ALA A 523 -1.93 -9.36 -5.45
CA ALA A 523 -2.40 -9.14 -4.08
C ALA A 523 -3.43 -10.19 -3.66
N GLY A 524 -4.36 -10.57 -4.55
CA GLY A 524 -5.33 -11.62 -4.25
C GLY A 524 -4.69 -12.99 -4.01
N VAL A 525 -3.63 -13.35 -4.75
CA VAL A 525 -2.87 -14.59 -4.50
C VAL A 525 -2.19 -14.55 -3.14
N VAL A 526 -1.51 -13.44 -2.81
CA VAL A 526 -0.80 -13.33 -1.53
C VAL A 526 -1.77 -13.29 -0.35
N GLN A 527 -2.84 -12.49 -0.44
CA GLN A 527 -3.84 -12.35 0.62
C GLN A 527 -4.46 -13.71 0.98
N TYR A 528 -4.79 -14.53 -0.01
CA TYR A 528 -5.45 -15.83 0.19
C TYR A 528 -4.52 -17.04 0.05
N HIS A 529 -3.21 -16.82 0.15
CA HIS A 529 -2.19 -17.82 -0.15
C HIS A 529 -2.34 -19.12 0.66
N TRP A 530 -2.28 -20.25 -0.04
CA TRP A 530 -1.93 -21.57 0.48
C TRP A 530 -0.62 -22.06 -0.13
N PRO A 531 0.12 -22.97 0.55
CA PRO A 531 1.35 -23.53 -0.01
C PRO A 531 1.13 -24.05 -1.44
N GLY A 532 1.91 -23.52 -2.38
CA GLY A 532 1.78 -23.78 -3.82
C GLY A 532 1.14 -22.65 -4.63
N ASP A 533 0.42 -21.69 -4.02
CA ASP A 533 -0.26 -20.63 -4.76
C ASP A 533 0.71 -19.54 -5.27
N ILE A 534 1.59 -19.05 -4.40
CA ILE A 534 2.61 -18.05 -4.77
C ILE A 534 3.68 -18.74 -5.62
N GLU A 535 4.07 -19.97 -5.28
CA GLU A 535 5.02 -20.78 -6.02
C GLU A 535 4.51 -21.07 -7.43
N GLY A 536 3.26 -21.53 -7.59
CA GLY A 536 2.65 -21.78 -8.90
C GLY A 536 2.47 -20.52 -9.74
N THR A 537 2.18 -19.38 -9.10
CA THR A 537 2.16 -18.07 -9.78
C THR A 537 3.56 -17.73 -10.31
N CYS A 538 4.59 -17.89 -9.48
CA CYS A 538 5.97 -17.67 -9.88
C CYS A 538 6.43 -18.64 -10.97
N GLU A 539 6.07 -19.92 -10.92
CA GLU A 539 6.41 -20.89 -11.98
C GLU A 539 5.88 -20.45 -13.36
N ILE A 540 4.66 -19.91 -13.42
CA ILE A 540 4.09 -19.40 -14.68
C ILE A 540 4.91 -18.21 -15.18
N ILE A 541 5.20 -17.24 -14.33
CA ILE A 541 5.92 -16.01 -14.69
C ILE A 541 7.34 -16.35 -15.15
N MET A 542 8.03 -17.20 -14.38
CA MET A 542 9.40 -17.63 -14.66
C MET A 542 9.52 -18.47 -15.94
N SER A 543 8.42 -19.09 -16.40
CA SER A 543 8.41 -19.93 -17.59
C SER A 543 8.58 -19.18 -18.92
N GLN A 544 8.42 -17.85 -18.91
CA GLN A 544 8.55 -17.01 -20.10
C GLN A 544 9.94 -16.38 -20.19
N ASP A 545 10.31 -15.95 -21.39
CA ASP A 545 11.67 -15.44 -21.69
C ASP A 545 11.92 -14.04 -21.10
N THR A 546 10.91 -13.18 -21.11
CA THR A 546 11.01 -11.79 -20.61
C THR A 546 10.16 -11.58 -19.36
N ASP A 547 10.44 -10.50 -18.63
CA ASP A 547 9.71 -10.12 -17.42
C ASP A 547 8.23 -9.84 -17.74
N ILE A 548 8.00 -8.96 -18.72
CA ILE A 548 6.66 -8.54 -19.10
C ILE A 548 5.84 -9.66 -19.74
N ASP A 549 6.46 -10.53 -20.54
CA ASP A 549 5.75 -11.69 -21.11
C ASP A 549 5.33 -12.69 -20.03
N GLY A 550 6.18 -12.89 -19.02
CA GLY A 550 5.90 -13.73 -17.85
C GLY A 550 4.66 -13.28 -17.10
N PHE A 551 4.63 -12.01 -16.73
CA PHE A 551 3.49 -11.47 -15.99
C PHE A 551 2.23 -11.36 -16.85
N ALA A 552 2.36 -10.98 -18.13
CA ALA A 552 1.23 -10.91 -19.05
C ALA A 552 0.60 -12.30 -19.27
N GLU A 553 1.39 -13.36 -19.38
CA GLU A 553 0.88 -14.74 -19.47
C GLU A 553 0.09 -15.14 -18.22
N TYR A 554 0.62 -14.83 -17.03
CA TYR A 554 -0.09 -15.03 -15.78
C TYR A 554 -1.43 -14.25 -15.76
N ALA A 555 -1.41 -12.96 -16.10
CA ALA A 555 -2.59 -12.11 -16.12
C ALA A 555 -3.66 -12.65 -17.09
N ARG A 556 -3.27 -13.04 -18.31
CA ARG A 556 -4.18 -13.64 -19.30
C ARG A 556 -4.80 -14.94 -18.80
N ARG A 557 -4.03 -15.81 -18.14
CA ARG A 557 -4.56 -17.05 -17.54
C ARG A 557 -5.57 -16.76 -16.43
N ARG A 558 -5.30 -15.74 -15.62
CA ARG A 558 -6.14 -15.40 -14.46
C ARG A 558 -7.44 -14.72 -14.86
N MET A 559 -7.38 -13.81 -15.83
CA MET A 559 -8.54 -13.08 -16.33
C MET A 559 -9.35 -13.89 -17.38
N GLY A 560 -8.69 -14.82 -18.07
CA GLY A 560 -9.29 -15.73 -19.05
C GLY A 560 -9.61 -15.02 -20.37
N GLY A 561 -10.71 -14.25 -20.39
CA GLY A 561 -11.15 -13.47 -21.55
C GLY A 561 -10.41 -12.14 -21.69
N CYS A 562 -10.81 -11.35 -22.68
CA CYS A 562 -10.37 -9.96 -22.68
C CYS A 562 -11.00 -9.22 -21.49
N TRP A 563 -10.33 -8.17 -20.99
CA TRP A 563 -10.82 -7.33 -19.90
C TRP A 563 -10.68 -5.84 -20.23
N SER A 564 -11.47 -4.99 -19.58
CA SER A 564 -11.40 -3.54 -19.80
C SER A 564 -10.60 -2.86 -18.70
N ALA A 565 -9.65 -2.01 -19.11
CA ALA A 565 -8.95 -1.08 -18.24
C ALA A 565 -9.60 0.31 -18.21
N GLU A 566 -10.67 0.54 -18.99
CA GLU A 566 -11.34 1.84 -19.05
C GLU A 566 -11.96 2.19 -17.70
N TYR A 567 -11.57 3.34 -17.16
CA TYR A 567 -12.09 3.84 -15.89
C TYR A 567 -13.59 4.12 -15.96
N GLU A 568 -14.10 4.60 -17.10
CA GLU A 568 -15.54 4.83 -17.27
C GLU A 568 -16.36 3.54 -17.09
N TYR A 569 -15.86 2.40 -17.56
CA TYR A 569 -16.51 1.11 -17.34
C TYR A 569 -16.56 0.73 -15.86
N PHE A 570 -15.48 1.02 -15.12
CA PHE A 570 -15.45 0.85 -13.67
C PHE A 570 -16.50 1.73 -13.00
N VAL A 571 -16.56 3.03 -13.33
CA VAL A 571 -17.57 3.95 -12.79
C VAL A 571 -19.00 3.49 -13.11
N GLU A 572 -19.27 3.07 -14.35
CA GLU A 572 -20.58 2.54 -14.74
C GLU A 572 -20.95 1.28 -13.94
N TYR A 573 -19.99 0.38 -13.72
CA TYR A 573 -20.21 -0.83 -12.95
C TYR A 573 -20.60 -0.53 -11.50
N TYR A 574 -19.83 0.35 -10.85
CA TYR A 574 -19.99 0.67 -9.45
C TYR A 574 -21.14 1.64 -9.19
N SER A 575 -21.56 2.46 -10.15
CA SER A 575 -22.69 3.41 -10.02
C SER A 575 -24.08 2.73 -9.97
N ARG A 576 -24.17 1.44 -10.33
CA ARG A 576 -25.44 0.69 -10.30
C ARG A 576 -25.98 0.56 -8.89
N THR A 577 -27.16 1.12 -8.65
CA THR A 577 -27.79 1.11 -7.33
C THR A 577 -28.65 -0.12 -7.06
N GLN A 578 -28.93 -0.94 -8.08
CA GLN A 578 -29.79 -2.10 -7.93
C GLN A 578 -29.14 -3.18 -7.06
N TRP A 579 -29.93 -3.86 -6.23
CA TRP A 579 -29.45 -5.01 -5.48
C TRP A 579 -28.97 -6.12 -6.41
N THR A 580 -27.71 -6.53 -6.22
CA THR A 580 -27.14 -7.70 -6.89
C THR A 580 -26.45 -8.61 -5.86
N ASN A 581 -25.88 -9.73 -6.31
CA ASN A 581 -25.02 -10.55 -5.46
C ASN A 581 -23.59 -9.98 -5.35
N ASN A 582 -23.27 -8.91 -6.07
CA ASN A 582 -22.01 -8.21 -5.94
C ASN A 582 -22.07 -7.29 -4.69
N ILE A 583 -21.03 -7.37 -3.87
CA ILE A 583 -20.86 -6.69 -2.58
C ILE A 583 -19.98 -5.42 -2.68
N MET A 584 -19.31 -5.24 -3.82
CA MET A 584 -18.21 -4.30 -3.98
C MET A 584 -18.68 -2.86 -3.94
N ARG A 585 -19.92 -2.53 -4.35
CA ARG A 585 -20.46 -1.16 -4.21
C ARG A 585 -20.61 -0.76 -2.75
N GLN A 586 -21.13 -1.67 -1.93
CA GLN A 586 -21.32 -1.48 -0.50
C GLN A 586 -19.97 -1.38 0.20
N TRP A 587 -19.04 -2.26 -0.15
CA TRP A 587 -17.70 -2.23 0.39
C TRP A 587 -16.95 -0.95 0.04
N LEU A 588 -17.00 -0.55 -1.24
CA LEU A 588 -16.41 0.71 -1.70
C LEU A 588 -17.03 1.94 -1.02
N PHE A 589 -18.32 1.88 -0.69
CA PHE A 589 -18.96 2.96 0.05
C PHE A 589 -18.36 3.08 1.45
N GLN A 590 -18.16 1.96 2.15
CA GLN A 590 -17.56 1.98 3.49
C GLN A 590 -16.10 2.45 3.48
N THR A 591 -15.31 2.07 2.47
CA THR A 591 -13.92 2.55 2.36
C THR A 591 -13.86 4.04 2.03
N CYS A 592 -14.75 4.55 1.17
CA CYS A 592 -14.90 5.98 0.91
C CYS A 592 -15.47 6.78 2.10
N ASN A 593 -16.32 6.17 2.91
CA ASN A 593 -17.02 6.85 4.00
C ASN A 593 -16.29 6.82 5.34
N GLU A 594 -15.70 5.68 5.73
CA GLU A 594 -15.22 5.47 7.10
C GLU A 594 -13.73 5.13 7.21
N TYR A 595 -13.20 4.28 6.31
CA TYR A 595 -11.96 3.55 6.59
C TYR A 595 -10.73 4.04 5.82
N GLY A 596 -10.90 4.58 4.62
CA GLY A 596 -9.81 4.56 3.65
C GLY A 596 -9.50 3.11 3.27
N TRP A 597 -8.25 2.69 3.37
CA TRP A 597 -7.71 1.37 3.00
C TRP A 597 -7.49 1.18 1.50
N TYR A 598 -7.13 2.25 0.80
CA TYR A 598 -6.75 2.14 -0.60
C TYR A 598 -5.37 1.54 -0.70
N GLN A 599 -5.32 0.36 -1.30
CA GLN A 599 -4.09 -0.38 -1.55
C GLN A 599 -3.33 0.37 -2.62
N THR A 600 -2.25 1.05 -2.24
CA THR A 600 -1.49 1.92 -3.12
C THR A 600 -0.08 1.34 -3.30
N SER A 601 0.46 1.35 -4.51
CA SER A 601 1.81 0.81 -4.76
C SER A 601 2.91 1.85 -4.57
N GLY A 602 2.54 3.07 -4.17
CA GLY A 602 3.47 4.20 -4.05
C GLY A 602 4.21 4.56 -5.33
N SER A 603 3.71 4.20 -6.53
CA SER A 603 4.45 4.45 -7.77
C SER A 603 4.53 5.93 -8.13
N ASN A 604 5.75 6.37 -8.48
CA ASN A 604 6.07 7.76 -8.79
C ASN A 604 6.00 8.09 -10.29
N ASN A 605 5.24 7.32 -11.06
CA ASN A 605 5.06 7.61 -12.48
C ASN A 605 3.67 8.24 -12.66
N PHE A 606 3.68 9.52 -13.07
CA PHE A 606 2.59 10.35 -13.58
C PHE A 606 1.83 11.32 -12.62
N CYS A 607 2.18 12.62 -12.72
CA CYS A 607 1.31 13.80 -12.47
C CYS A 607 1.85 14.99 -13.31
N SER A 608 1.09 15.91 -13.92
CA SER A 608 -0.32 16.31 -13.81
C SER A 608 -0.77 17.02 -15.11
N ILE A 609 -2.09 17.15 -15.33
CA ILE A 609 -2.67 18.32 -16.02
C ILE A 609 -3.95 18.73 -15.27
N HIS A 610 -3.85 19.74 -14.41
CA HIS A 610 -4.98 20.65 -14.18
C HIS A 610 -4.51 22.08 -14.37
N SER A 611 -4.64 22.56 -15.61
CA SER A 611 -4.79 23.99 -15.86
C SER A 611 -6.01 24.17 -16.75
N SER A 612 -7.13 24.60 -16.16
CA SER A 612 -7.84 25.83 -16.55
C SER A 612 -9.33 25.80 -16.17
N VAL A 613 -9.72 26.72 -15.26
CA VAL A 613 -10.90 27.62 -15.35
C VAL A 613 -12.27 26.93 -15.13
N THR A 614 -13.13 27.30 -14.16
CA THR A 614 -13.51 28.65 -13.72
C THR A 614 -14.18 28.64 -12.33
N THR A 615 -13.93 29.73 -11.60
CA THR A 615 -14.56 30.27 -10.38
C THR A 615 -16.07 30.12 -10.19
N LEU A 616 -16.48 29.80 -8.96
CA LEU A 616 -17.60 30.44 -8.24
C LEU A 616 -17.45 30.17 -6.74
N GLY A 617 -17.24 31.22 -5.92
CA GLY A 617 -17.18 31.03 -4.47
C GLY A 617 -16.49 32.11 -3.64
N SER A 618 -16.44 33.36 -4.08
CA SER A 618 -16.26 34.47 -3.14
C SER A 618 -17.56 34.63 -2.34
N ILE A 619 -17.64 34.13 -1.12
CA ILE A 619 -18.42 34.64 0.02
C ILE A 619 -18.10 33.76 1.25
N LEU A 620 -17.71 34.43 2.34
CA LEU A 620 -17.35 33.94 3.69
C LEU A 620 -15.89 33.54 3.90
N GLY A 621 -15.06 34.54 4.20
CA GLY A 621 -13.75 34.32 4.81
C GLY A 621 -13.86 34.04 6.29
N VAL A 622 -13.27 32.93 6.74
CA VAL A 622 -12.47 32.79 7.97
C VAL A 622 -11.44 31.70 7.70
N GLY A 623 -10.16 32.00 7.92
CA GLY A 623 -9.00 31.24 7.44
C GLY A 623 -8.81 29.86 8.07
N GLY A 624 -8.54 28.90 7.19
CA GLY A 624 -8.05 27.56 7.52
C GLY A 624 -6.60 27.60 7.95
N GLY A 625 -6.36 27.22 9.20
CA GLY A 625 -5.09 26.66 9.63
C GLY A 625 -5.13 25.15 9.43
N GLY A 626 -4.03 24.59 8.95
CA GLY A 626 -3.79 23.15 8.99
C GLY A 626 -2.31 22.92 8.68
N SER A 627 -1.45 22.79 9.70
CA SER A 627 -1.11 21.52 10.36
C SER A 627 -0.26 20.66 9.43
N ARG A 628 1.08 20.80 9.45
CA ARG A 628 2.01 20.19 10.44
C ARG A 628 1.82 18.68 10.59
N CYS A 629 2.74 17.93 9.99
CA CYS A 629 3.39 16.76 10.59
C CYS A 629 4.91 17.05 10.46
N LYS A 630 5.79 17.27 11.45
CA LYS A 630 5.96 16.78 12.83
C LYS A 630 5.65 15.29 12.94
N SER A 631 6.51 14.40 13.41
CA SER A 631 7.90 14.38 13.91
C SER A 631 8.18 12.88 14.09
N SER A 632 9.41 12.35 14.16
CA SER A 632 10.17 12.31 15.42
C SER A 632 11.36 11.35 15.29
N LYS A 633 12.42 11.70 16.03
CA LYS A 633 13.68 10.98 16.24
C LYS A 633 13.51 9.83 17.24
N ILE A 634 14.45 8.87 17.26
CA ILE A 634 15.20 8.36 18.44
C ILE A 634 16.42 7.53 17.95
N PHE A 635 17.66 8.07 18.04
CA PHE A 635 18.82 7.70 18.93
C PHE A 635 19.45 6.30 18.66
N HIS A 636 20.76 6.01 18.72
CA HIS A 636 22.08 6.66 18.81
C HIS A 636 23.11 5.52 18.99
N GLY A 637 24.38 5.67 18.59
CA GLY A 637 25.48 4.90 19.20
C GLY A 637 26.59 4.41 18.26
N LEU A 638 27.64 5.22 18.13
CA LEU A 638 28.97 4.81 17.65
C LEU A 638 29.63 3.91 18.69
N ASP A 639 30.35 2.85 18.28
CA ASP A 639 31.78 2.76 18.61
C ASP A 639 32.58 1.75 17.77
N SER A 640 33.87 2.01 17.72
CA SER A 640 34.88 1.49 16.81
C SER A 640 35.79 0.42 17.45
N THR A 641 36.32 -0.51 16.66
CA THR A 641 37.73 -0.98 16.72
C THR A 641 38.05 -1.98 15.59
N SER A 642 39.27 -1.85 15.07
CA SER A 642 39.79 -2.40 13.82
C SER A 642 40.55 -3.73 13.97
N GLN A 643 40.42 -4.65 13.01
CA GLN A 643 41.52 -5.51 12.50
C GLN A 643 41.33 -5.83 11.00
N ILE A 644 42.46 -5.93 10.27
CA ILE A 644 42.70 -5.93 8.80
C ILE A 644 42.39 -7.31 8.15
N PRO A 645 42.09 -7.39 6.83
CA PRO A 645 41.01 -8.24 6.30
C PRO A 645 41.44 -9.62 5.77
N ASN A 646 40.55 -10.59 5.97
CA ASN A 646 40.42 -11.78 5.14
C ASN A 646 39.64 -11.44 3.87
N VAL A 647 39.86 -12.22 2.81
CA VAL A 647 39.33 -12.08 1.43
C VAL A 647 37.80 -12.31 1.34
N SER A 648 37.04 -11.95 2.38
CA SER A 648 35.58 -12.11 2.48
C SER A 648 34.86 -10.84 2.95
N ASN A 649 35.51 -9.67 2.86
CA ASN A 649 34.99 -8.40 3.39
C ASN A 649 34.85 -7.32 2.30
N ARG A 650 34.36 -7.68 1.13
CA ARG A 650 33.77 -6.67 0.26
C ARG A 650 32.51 -6.15 0.95
N LYS A 651 32.35 -4.83 1.02
CA LYS A 651 31.17 -4.17 1.61
C LYS A 651 30.75 -3.04 0.69
N CYS A 652 29.50 -3.05 0.27
CA CYS A 652 28.88 -1.85 -0.28
C CYS A 652 28.65 -0.89 0.90
N LYS A 653 29.32 0.26 0.89
CA LYS A 653 29.29 1.20 2.00
C LYS A 653 28.55 2.45 1.55
N ILE A 654 27.31 2.60 2.01
CA ILE A 654 26.57 3.87 1.92
C ILE A 654 27.24 4.79 2.96
N LEU A 655 27.88 5.86 2.49
CA LEU A 655 28.62 6.81 3.34
C LEU A 655 27.70 7.83 4.00
#